data_AF-A0A2D9VDI9-F1
#
_entry.id   AF-A0A2D9VDI9-F1
#
_cell.length_a   1.000
_cell.length_b   1.000
_cell.length_c   1.000
_cell.angle_alpha   90.00
_cell.angle_beta   90.00
_cell.angle_gamma   90.00
#
_symmetry.space_group_name_H-M   'P 1'
#
loop_
_entity.id
_entity.type
_entity.pdbx_description
1 polymer ?
#
loop_
_entity_poly.entity_id
_entity_poly.type
_entity_poly.pdbx_seq_one_letter_code
_entity_poly.pdbx_strand_id
1 'polypeptide(L)'
;DADSDGLCGDVDECPYDAENDADSDGLCGDVDECPYDAENDADSDGLCGDVDGCPYDAEDDADLDGLCGDVDECPYDAENDADSDGLCGDVDECPYDAENDADSDGLCGDVDGCPYDAENDADSDGLCGDVDECPYDIDSDGDGADDCVDPEPDCATNDTDECGLCAGDNSTCSGCTDMEAFNYDCLSGNLPQDMVNGCGEDVIVDDGSCIYTPEGFEFNQSSLQAFYFVISSDLDEEPLEELSDWIGVFNGDVCVGSWPWVGPYTTLPAMGNDGDSYSNGYLNPGDTPTFKIFDGSTGGIYDAQPSEDIPWSNNGLYTLDYISGFSEISYAIDLHYGANLISFYALPDDVSLGNMFSSVEGSVTGVIGEGVAASPNPSLGWVGSLSEIEARNGYWVKMEDAGILSGAGQPTDPELLYDLHYGANLISYPFSGSANLENTIPSEIWDSIDGVIGEGVAATYNEALGWVGSLSSLEGSKGYWFKVNEAIDFNYIPPADLARVSSNDNSEYLEEYEYNQSTRQAFYFVESIEGVEDGDWILSYNDRVLVGARQWNGSYTDIPAMGYDDELYSAGYCQDGDIVSLKLFRPSTGDIFDLNGNDIPVWEDNAINIINYLTLSYPDIPGGFELSGIYPNPFNPSTTINFSVSESMDLKLVIYDMQGRAVQTLLDKDCSPGSYNINWNANGFASGVYFAKLSSVKHEQVYKLMLIK
;
A
#
# COMPACT_ATOMS: atom_id res chain seq x y z
N ASP A 1 57.27 -26.42 17.89
CA ASP A 1 57.69 -27.23 16.73
C ASP A 1 56.79 -28.36 16.30
N ALA A 2 55.53 -28.36 16.74
CA ALA A 2 54.49 -28.97 15.92
C ALA A 2 54.01 -27.99 14.82
N ASP A 3 53.99 -26.69 15.13
CA ASP A 3 53.86 -25.48 14.29
C ASP A 3 55.05 -25.15 13.36
N SER A 4 56.26 -25.64 13.66
CA SER A 4 57.50 -25.36 12.91
C SER A 4 58.06 -23.93 13.04
N ASP A 5 57.84 -23.26 14.18
CA ASP A 5 58.36 -21.91 14.48
C ASP A 5 59.83 -21.87 14.98
N GLY A 6 60.40 -23.03 15.30
CA GLY A 6 61.76 -23.23 15.77
C GLY A 6 61.90 -23.44 17.29
N LEU A 7 60.81 -23.50 18.06
CA LEU A 7 60.79 -23.72 19.51
C LEU A 7 60.31 -25.14 19.86
N CYS A 8 60.87 -25.76 20.90
CA CYS A 8 60.45 -27.10 21.32
C CYS A 8 59.18 -27.02 22.17
N GLY A 9 58.19 -27.89 21.93
CA GLY A 9 56.85 -27.82 22.53
C GLY A 9 56.76 -27.89 24.05
N ASP A 10 57.86 -28.11 24.78
CA ASP A 10 57.95 -28.03 26.24
C ASP A 10 58.39 -26.65 26.76
N VAL A 11 58.75 -25.75 25.85
CA VAL A 11 59.18 -24.35 26.11
C VAL A 11 58.36 -23.35 25.31
N ASP A 12 57.71 -23.82 24.25
CA ASP A 12 56.79 -23.11 23.40
C ASP A 12 55.47 -22.83 24.13
N GLU A 13 55.07 -21.57 24.19
CA GLU A 13 53.86 -21.13 24.89
C GLU A 13 52.60 -21.42 24.07
N CYS A 14 52.72 -21.47 22.73
CA CYS A 14 51.64 -21.76 21.79
C CYS A 14 52.02 -22.91 20.85
N PRO A 15 52.03 -24.16 21.33
CA PRO A 15 52.70 -25.29 20.66
C PRO A 15 52.08 -25.75 19.33
N TYR A 16 51.06 -25.07 18.84
CA TYR A 16 50.30 -25.38 17.63
C TYR A 16 50.10 -24.19 16.71
N ASP A 17 50.51 -22.99 17.12
CA ASP A 17 50.44 -21.79 16.29
C ASP A 17 51.85 -21.22 16.09
N ALA A 18 52.20 -20.96 14.83
CA ALA A 18 53.53 -20.51 14.48
C ALA A 18 53.76 -19.01 14.76
N GLU A 19 52.69 -18.22 14.86
CA GLU A 19 52.76 -16.79 15.18
C GLU A 19 52.73 -16.53 16.69
N ASN A 20 52.39 -17.58 17.46
CA ASN A 20 52.22 -17.56 18.91
C ASN A 20 51.11 -16.55 19.31
N ASP A 21 51.23 -15.99 20.51
CA ASP A 21 50.41 -14.87 20.96
C ASP A 21 50.93 -13.57 20.30
N ALA A 22 50.33 -13.21 19.17
CA ALA A 22 50.87 -12.21 18.25
C ALA A 22 50.63 -10.77 18.75
N ASP A 23 49.53 -10.50 19.43
CA ASP A 23 49.19 -9.21 20.02
C ASP A 23 49.50 -9.12 21.53
N SER A 24 49.92 -10.25 22.13
CA SER A 24 50.38 -10.37 23.52
C SER A 24 49.27 -10.26 24.57
N ASP A 25 48.05 -10.69 24.25
CA ASP A 25 46.90 -10.70 25.17
C ASP A 25 46.85 -11.95 26.08
N GLY A 26 47.67 -12.95 25.78
CA GLY A 26 47.79 -14.22 26.50
C GLY A 26 47.06 -15.39 25.86
N LEU A 27 46.43 -15.20 24.69
CA LEU A 27 45.80 -16.22 23.87
C LEU A 27 46.66 -16.50 22.64
N CYS A 28 46.68 -17.76 22.22
CA CYS A 28 47.41 -18.15 21.02
C CYS A 28 46.51 -17.89 19.81
N GLY A 29 47.06 -17.42 18.70
CA GLY A 29 46.28 -17.03 17.52
C GLY A 29 45.40 -18.13 16.90
N ASP A 30 45.60 -19.40 17.28
CA ASP A 30 44.72 -20.52 16.88
C ASP A 30 43.43 -20.64 17.71
N VAL A 31 43.35 -19.92 18.83
CA VAL A 31 42.20 -19.89 19.76
C VAL A 31 41.65 -18.48 19.94
N ASP A 32 42.46 -17.47 19.64
CA ASP A 32 42.06 -16.08 19.66
C ASP A 32 41.10 -15.75 18.52
N GLU A 33 39.98 -15.09 18.84
CA GLU A 33 38.98 -14.66 17.86
C GLU A 33 39.47 -13.42 17.09
N CYS A 34 40.33 -12.60 17.70
CA CYS A 34 40.98 -11.45 17.10
C CYS A 34 42.51 -11.52 17.25
N PRO A 35 43.20 -12.42 16.51
CA PRO A 35 44.62 -12.76 16.74
C PRO A 35 45.65 -11.63 16.60
N TYR A 36 45.22 -10.44 16.22
CA TYR A 36 46.07 -9.28 15.96
C TYR A 36 45.62 -8.03 16.73
N ASP A 37 44.57 -8.14 17.54
CA ASP A 37 44.06 -7.07 18.38
C ASP A 37 43.88 -7.55 19.82
N ALA A 38 44.74 -7.05 20.71
CA ALA A 38 44.77 -7.50 22.09
C ALA A 38 43.53 -7.11 22.91
N GLU A 39 42.67 -6.22 22.40
CA GLU A 39 41.41 -5.84 23.06
C GLU A 39 40.22 -6.64 22.51
N ASN A 40 40.45 -7.45 21.48
CA ASN A 40 39.48 -8.27 20.78
C ASN A 40 38.31 -7.42 20.24
N ASP A 41 37.15 -8.03 20.04
CA ASP A 41 35.88 -7.36 19.79
C ASP A 41 35.40 -6.72 21.11
N ALA A 42 35.79 -5.46 21.33
CA ALA A 42 35.70 -4.79 22.62
C ALA A 42 34.28 -4.31 22.96
N ASP A 43 33.48 -3.99 21.95
CA ASP A 43 32.07 -3.57 22.09
C ASP A 43 31.07 -4.68 21.72
N SER A 44 31.56 -5.83 21.24
CA SER A 44 30.79 -7.03 20.94
C SER A 44 29.87 -6.90 19.72
N ASP A 45 30.26 -6.10 18.73
CA ASP A 45 29.55 -5.92 17.46
C ASP A 45 29.89 -7.03 16.43
N GLY A 46 30.93 -7.81 16.70
CA GLY A 46 31.43 -8.91 15.87
C GLY A 46 32.62 -8.54 14.98
N LEU A 47 33.18 -7.34 15.11
CA LEU A 47 34.37 -6.87 14.44
C LEU A 47 35.54 -6.75 15.43
N CYS A 48 36.74 -7.12 14.97
CA CYS A 48 37.94 -6.93 15.78
C CYS A 48 38.36 -5.45 15.70
N GLY A 49 38.83 -4.89 16.82
CA GLY A 49 39.17 -3.47 16.89
C GLY A 49 40.24 -2.97 15.91
N ASP A 50 41.04 -3.86 15.32
CA ASP A 50 42.02 -3.51 14.29
C ASP A 50 41.40 -3.25 12.90
N VAL A 51 40.17 -3.72 12.67
CA VAL A 51 39.41 -3.56 11.43
C VAL A 51 38.12 -2.75 11.61
N ASP A 52 37.69 -2.56 12.84
CA ASP A 52 36.53 -1.76 13.20
C ASP A 52 36.82 -0.26 13.07
N GLY A 53 35.87 0.47 12.46
CA GLY A 53 35.91 1.92 12.34
C GLY A 53 35.68 2.62 13.68
N CYS A 54 34.88 2.00 14.56
CA CYS A 54 34.52 2.48 15.88
C CYS A 54 34.68 1.37 16.94
N PRO A 55 35.93 0.96 17.26
CA PRO A 55 36.24 -0.22 18.08
C PRO A 55 35.67 -0.30 19.50
N TYR A 56 34.91 0.70 19.94
CA TYR A 56 34.36 0.80 21.29
C TYR A 56 32.89 1.21 21.30
N ASP A 57 32.27 1.36 20.12
CA ASP A 57 30.87 1.68 19.95
C ASP A 57 30.20 0.74 18.96
N ALA A 58 29.36 -0.16 19.48
CA ALA A 58 28.72 -1.19 18.67
C ALA A 58 27.67 -0.65 17.67
N GLU A 59 27.32 0.64 17.73
CA GLU A 59 26.42 1.29 16.76
C GLU A 59 27.20 2.07 15.68
N ASP A 60 28.54 2.03 15.73
CA ASP A 60 29.45 2.73 14.84
C ASP A 60 29.18 4.25 14.79
N ASP A 61 29.27 4.84 13.60
CA ASP A 61 28.91 6.21 13.25
C ASP A 61 27.45 6.18 12.76
N ALA A 62 26.52 6.23 13.71
CA ALA A 62 25.11 5.91 13.48
C ALA A 62 24.39 6.95 12.59
N ASP A 63 24.77 8.22 12.66
CA ASP A 63 24.22 9.31 11.85
C ASP A 63 25.09 9.69 10.64
N LEU A 64 26.26 9.06 10.50
CA LEU A 64 27.20 9.19 9.39
C LEU A 64 27.90 10.56 9.32
N ASP A 65 28.08 11.23 10.46
CA ASP A 65 28.80 12.50 10.57
C ASP A 65 30.34 12.33 10.59
N GLY A 66 30.81 11.10 10.79
CA GLY A 66 32.21 10.72 10.83
C GLY A 66 32.81 10.60 12.23
N LEU A 67 31.99 10.69 13.28
CA LEU A 67 32.34 10.42 14.68
C LEU A 67 31.64 9.15 15.16
N CYS A 68 32.35 8.36 15.96
CA CYS A 68 31.78 7.17 16.56
C CYS A 68 30.88 7.57 17.74
N GLY A 69 29.79 6.84 17.97
CA GLY A 69 28.81 7.19 19.01
C GLY A 69 29.37 7.29 20.44
N ASP A 70 30.49 6.64 20.74
CA ASP A 70 31.16 6.73 22.05
C ASP A 70 31.88 8.07 22.29
N VAL A 71 32.21 8.79 21.22
CA VAL A 71 32.90 10.10 21.25
C VAL A 71 32.07 11.24 20.69
N ASP A 72 30.97 10.93 20.01
CA ASP A 72 30.02 11.91 19.54
C ASP A 72 29.15 12.43 20.70
N GLU A 73 29.05 13.74 20.81
CA GLU A 73 28.17 14.38 21.80
C GLU A 73 26.69 14.24 21.39
N CYS A 74 26.43 14.09 20.08
CA CYS A 74 25.11 13.91 19.48
C CYS A 74 25.07 12.72 18.50
N PRO A 75 25.18 11.47 19.00
CA PRO A 75 25.40 10.27 18.16
C PRO A 75 24.34 9.94 17.10
N TYR A 76 23.23 10.69 17.08
CA TYR A 76 22.09 10.45 16.20
C TYR A 76 21.69 11.71 15.41
N ASP A 77 22.47 12.79 15.50
CA ASP A 77 22.21 14.05 14.81
C ASP A 77 23.50 14.63 14.21
N ALA A 78 23.61 14.50 12.89
CA ALA A 78 24.83 14.85 12.18
C ALA A 78 25.17 16.36 12.18
N GLU A 79 24.21 17.23 12.52
CA GLU A 79 24.47 18.67 12.69
C GLU A 79 24.95 19.02 14.10
N ASN A 80 24.89 18.06 15.03
CA ASN A 80 25.23 18.21 16.44
C ASN A 80 24.45 19.38 17.09
N ASP A 81 24.92 19.85 18.24
CA ASP A 81 24.42 21.06 18.91
C ASP A 81 24.76 22.33 18.09
N ALA A 82 23.89 22.65 17.14
CA ALA A 82 24.13 23.62 16.07
C ALA A 82 24.15 25.08 16.56
N ASP A 83 23.38 25.42 17.58
CA ASP A 83 23.37 26.75 18.21
C ASP A 83 24.21 26.85 19.50
N SER A 84 24.76 25.72 19.93
CA SER A 84 25.65 25.58 21.08
C SER A 84 24.97 25.83 22.44
N ASP A 85 23.69 25.49 22.57
CA ASP A 85 22.93 25.61 23.80
C ASP A 85 23.11 24.40 24.76
N GLY A 86 23.66 23.32 24.24
CA GLY A 86 23.94 22.06 24.93
C GLY A 86 22.97 20.93 24.61
N LEU A 87 22.05 21.10 23.67
CA LEU A 87 21.12 20.10 23.16
C LEU A 87 21.45 19.74 21.71
N CYS A 88 21.29 18.46 21.38
CA CYS A 88 21.47 17.97 20.03
C CYS A 88 20.22 18.29 19.20
N GLY A 89 20.37 18.58 17.90
CA GLY A 89 19.27 19.03 17.06
C GLY A 89 18.11 18.04 16.91
N ASP A 90 18.35 16.75 17.16
CA ASP A 90 17.30 15.72 17.21
C ASP A 90 16.43 15.78 18.48
N VAL A 91 16.91 16.47 19.53
CA VAL A 91 16.22 16.62 20.82
C VAL A 91 15.87 18.08 21.11
N ASP A 92 16.52 19.02 20.44
CA ASP A 92 16.23 20.44 20.57
C ASP A 92 14.99 20.83 19.77
N GLU A 93 14.05 21.50 20.44
CA GLU A 93 12.84 22.02 19.80
C GLU A 93 13.16 23.25 18.95
N CYS A 94 14.24 23.97 19.27
CA CYS A 94 14.74 25.13 18.53
C CYS A 94 16.23 24.99 18.18
N PRO A 95 16.62 24.06 17.29
CA PRO A 95 18.02 23.68 17.04
C PRO A 95 18.96 24.80 16.56
N TYR A 96 18.43 25.98 16.29
CA TYR A 96 19.17 27.11 15.72
C TYR A 96 19.05 28.39 16.55
N ASP A 97 18.35 28.37 17.69
CA ASP A 97 18.22 29.49 18.60
C ASP A 97 18.49 29.11 20.05
N ALA A 98 19.66 29.51 20.55
CA ALA A 98 20.13 29.11 21.87
C ALA A 98 19.33 29.71 23.05
N GLU A 99 18.42 30.67 22.81
CA GLU A 99 17.47 31.14 23.81
C GLU A 99 16.15 30.35 23.79
N ASN A 100 16.00 29.48 22.80
CA ASN A 100 14.85 28.65 22.50
C ASN A 100 13.58 29.51 22.38
N ASP A 101 12.43 28.90 22.62
CA ASP A 101 11.18 29.59 22.82
C ASP A 101 11.17 30.33 24.18
N ALA A 102 11.69 31.56 24.17
CA ALA A 102 12.04 32.31 25.36
C ALA A 102 10.83 32.81 26.16
N ASP A 103 9.68 33.03 25.52
CA ASP A 103 8.42 33.41 26.14
C ASP A 103 7.38 32.29 26.20
N SER A 104 7.72 31.13 25.62
CA SER A 104 6.96 29.88 25.68
C SER A 104 5.67 29.89 24.84
N ASP A 105 5.70 30.55 23.69
CA ASP A 105 4.60 30.68 22.74
C ASP A 105 4.57 29.59 21.63
N GLY A 106 5.62 28.78 21.58
CA GLY A 106 5.83 27.70 20.64
C GLY A 106 6.67 28.08 19.41
N LEU A 107 7.21 29.30 19.36
CA LEU A 107 8.08 29.77 18.29
C LEU A 107 9.50 30.02 18.81
N CYS A 108 10.47 29.54 18.04
CA CYS A 108 11.87 29.80 18.33
C CYS A 108 12.19 31.27 18.10
N GLY A 109 12.95 31.88 19.01
CA GLY A 109 13.19 33.33 19.01
C GLY A 109 13.89 33.88 17.75
N ASP A 110 14.56 33.02 16.96
CA ASP A 110 15.15 33.39 15.68
C ASP A 110 14.10 33.54 14.55
N VAL A 111 12.93 32.92 14.73
CA VAL A 111 11.77 32.96 13.83
C VAL A 111 10.71 33.92 14.34
N ASP A 112 10.61 34.12 15.66
CA ASP A 112 9.59 34.96 16.25
C ASP A 112 9.85 36.47 16.04
N GLY A 113 8.80 37.18 15.63
CA GLY A 113 8.79 38.62 15.46
C GLY A 113 8.77 39.38 16.80
N CYS A 114 8.28 38.75 17.86
CA CYS A 114 8.18 39.31 19.21
C CYS A 114 8.74 38.36 20.29
N PRO A 115 10.06 38.02 20.24
CA PRO A 115 10.68 36.87 20.93
C PRO A 115 10.60 36.81 22.46
N TYR A 116 9.99 37.79 23.10
CA TYR A 116 9.91 37.91 24.56
C TYR A 116 8.51 38.28 25.04
N ASP A 117 7.54 38.26 24.14
CA ASP A 117 6.15 38.52 24.40
C ASP A 117 5.29 37.46 23.73
N ALA A 118 4.90 36.43 24.50
CA ALA A 118 4.19 35.25 23.98
C ALA A 118 2.82 35.52 23.35
N GLU A 119 2.30 36.74 23.48
CA GLU A 119 1.08 37.17 22.81
C GLU A 119 1.35 37.68 21.39
N ASN A 120 2.62 37.96 21.08
CA ASN A 120 3.11 38.49 19.82
C ASN A 120 2.41 39.77 19.38
N ASP A 121 2.63 40.14 18.12
CA ASP A 121 1.85 41.16 17.43
C ASP A 121 0.49 40.58 17.02
N ALA A 122 -0.38 40.40 18.03
CA ALA A 122 -1.58 39.59 17.91
C ALA A 122 -2.61 40.15 16.90
N ASP A 123 -2.63 41.46 16.70
CA ASP A 123 -3.46 42.13 15.70
C ASP A 123 -2.70 42.51 14.42
N SER A 124 -1.40 42.23 14.37
CA SER A 124 -0.53 42.38 13.21
C SER A 124 -0.33 43.83 12.75
N ASP A 125 -0.35 44.80 13.68
CA ASP A 125 -0.11 46.21 13.41
C ASP A 125 1.40 46.59 13.35
N GLY A 126 2.26 45.66 13.76
CA GLY A 126 3.70 45.78 13.81
C GLY A 126 4.26 46.11 15.20
N LEU A 127 3.45 46.07 16.25
CA LEU A 127 3.83 46.27 17.65
C LEU A 127 3.56 44.99 18.45
N CYS A 128 4.53 44.59 19.27
CA CYS A 128 4.31 43.47 20.18
C CYS A 128 3.32 43.86 21.28
N GLY A 129 2.46 42.93 21.68
CA GLY A 129 1.39 43.16 22.65
C GLY A 129 1.85 43.72 24.01
N ASP A 130 3.08 43.46 24.44
CA ASP A 130 3.62 44.03 25.68
C ASP A 130 3.87 45.55 25.64
N VAL A 131 4.04 46.11 24.43
CA VAL A 131 4.25 47.54 24.17
C VAL A 131 3.09 48.22 23.47
N ASP A 132 2.15 47.45 22.96
CA ASP A 132 0.91 47.95 22.41
C ASP A 132 -0.07 48.35 23.54
N GLU A 133 -0.64 49.55 23.43
CA GLU A 133 -1.69 49.98 24.36
C GLU A 133 -2.99 49.20 24.13
N CYS A 134 -3.15 48.62 22.93
CA CYS A 134 -4.27 47.81 22.50
C CYS A 134 -3.87 46.55 21.72
N PRO A 135 -3.26 45.57 22.43
CA PRO A 135 -2.54 44.42 21.87
C PRO A 135 -3.29 43.47 20.91
N TYR A 136 -4.58 43.69 20.69
CA TYR A 136 -5.45 42.79 19.96
C TYR A 136 -6.42 43.55 19.04
N ASP A 137 -6.20 44.85 18.83
CA ASP A 137 -7.15 45.73 18.16
C ASP A 137 -6.45 46.85 17.38
N ILE A 138 -6.28 46.60 16.08
CA ILE A 138 -5.60 47.48 15.12
C ILE A 138 -6.45 48.71 14.77
N ASP A 139 -5.83 49.85 14.39
CA ASP A 139 -6.52 51.02 13.78
C ASP A 139 -7.15 50.64 12.43
N SER A 140 -8.38 50.16 12.49
CA SER A 140 -9.08 49.55 11.34
C SER A 140 -9.60 50.58 10.37
N ASP A 141 -9.92 51.79 10.84
CA ASP A 141 -10.52 52.86 10.03
C ASP A 141 -9.47 53.83 9.43
N GLY A 142 -8.22 53.75 9.91
CA GLY A 142 -7.07 54.49 9.43
C GLY A 142 -7.08 55.97 9.81
N ASP A 143 -7.77 56.36 10.88
CA ASP A 143 -7.83 57.73 11.38
C ASP A 143 -6.60 58.12 12.24
N GLY A 144 -5.81 57.12 12.65
CA GLY A 144 -4.54 57.24 13.35
C GLY A 144 -4.62 57.04 14.87
N ALA A 145 -5.70 56.47 15.39
CA ALA A 145 -5.86 56.06 16.78
C ALA A 145 -6.40 54.61 16.86
N ASP A 146 -5.83 53.79 17.74
CA ASP A 146 -6.26 52.39 17.87
C ASP A 146 -7.71 52.28 18.41
N ASP A 147 -8.47 51.35 17.84
CA ASP A 147 -9.93 51.29 17.91
C ASP A 147 -10.47 51.16 19.35
N CYS A 148 -9.77 50.39 20.17
CA CYS A 148 -9.97 50.21 21.62
C CYS A 148 -9.99 51.52 22.47
N VAL A 149 -9.32 52.59 22.02
CA VAL A 149 -9.20 53.87 22.71
C VAL A 149 -9.82 55.01 21.89
N ASP A 150 -10.17 54.76 20.64
CA ASP A 150 -10.98 55.65 19.84
C ASP A 150 -12.44 55.65 20.33
N PRO A 151 -13.03 56.82 20.59
CA PRO A 151 -14.45 56.90 20.97
C PRO A 151 -15.42 56.46 19.86
N GLU A 152 -14.99 56.47 18.60
CA GLU A 152 -15.75 56.16 17.38
C GLU A 152 -14.84 55.37 16.38
N PRO A 153 -14.41 54.15 16.75
CA PRO A 153 -13.34 53.38 16.10
C PRO A 153 -13.59 52.96 14.65
N ASP A 154 -14.85 52.92 14.23
CA ASP A 154 -15.22 52.54 12.87
C ASP A 154 -15.39 53.76 11.94
N CYS A 155 -14.83 54.92 12.31
CA CYS A 155 -15.20 56.19 11.71
C CYS A 155 -14.10 57.25 11.54
N ALA A 156 -13.47 57.26 10.36
CA ALA A 156 -12.42 58.22 10.00
C ALA A 156 -12.79 59.73 10.04
N THR A 157 -14.06 60.06 10.30
CA THR A 157 -14.55 61.44 10.46
C THR A 157 -14.98 61.79 11.89
N ASN A 158 -15.00 60.82 12.81
CA ASN A 158 -15.25 61.00 14.24
C ASN A 158 -16.59 61.75 14.51
N ASP A 159 -17.60 61.45 13.69
CA ASP A 159 -18.97 61.96 13.79
C ASP A 159 -19.94 60.92 13.18
N THR A 160 -20.75 60.26 14.02
CA THR A 160 -21.76 59.25 13.63
C THR A 160 -23.20 59.75 13.76
N ASP A 161 -24.14 59.20 12.98
CA ASP A 161 -25.58 59.49 13.12
C ASP A 161 -26.27 58.59 14.19
N GLU A 162 -27.60 58.73 14.39
CA GLU A 162 -28.33 57.96 15.43
C GLU A 162 -28.28 56.42 15.23
N CYS A 163 -27.69 55.93 14.14
CA CYS A 163 -27.47 54.52 13.83
C CYS A 163 -25.99 54.09 13.89
N GLY A 164 -25.06 54.99 14.21
CA GLY A 164 -23.62 54.68 14.29
C GLY A 164 -22.82 54.86 13.00
N LEU A 165 -23.40 55.42 11.93
CA LEU A 165 -22.74 55.57 10.64
C LEU A 165 -22.14 56.95 10.38
N CYS A 166 -20.95 56.98 9.78
CA CYS A 166 -20.20 58.19 9.46
C CYS A 166 -20.86 59.05 8.37
N ALA A 167 -21.20 60.31 8.69
CA ALA A 167 -21.49 61.40 7.75
C ALA A 167 -22.78 61.42 6.85
N GLY A 168 -23.90 60.75 7.21
CA GLY A 168 -25.31 61.12 6.85
C GLY A 168 -25.97 60.41 5.63
N ASP A 169 -27.32 60.23 5.51
CA ASP A 169 -28.43 61.21 5.59
C ASP A 169 -29.72 60.75 6.33
N ASN A 170 -29.60 59.80 7.26
CA ASN A 170 -30.65 59.39 8.21
C ASN A 170 -32.00 59.02 7.55
N SER A 171 -31.94 58.29 6.44
CA SER A 171 -33.13 57.82 5.75
C SER A 171 -33.72 56.54 6.34
N THR A 172 -32.96 55.61 6.95
CA THR A 172 -33.55 54.55 7.80
C THR A 172 -32.61 54.07 8.90
N CYS A 173 -33.17 53.44 9.93
CA CYS A 173 -32.45 52.51 10.80
C CYS A 173 -32.32 51.14 10.08
N SER A 174 -31.44 50.29 10.62
CA SER A 174 -31.36 48.81 10.52
C SER A 174 -30.70 48.14 9.31
N GLY A 175 -29.55 47.49 9.58
CA GLY A 175 -29.09 46.22 8.98
C GLY A 175 -28.45 46.28 7.59
N CYS A 176 -27.38 45.50 7.38
CA CYS A 176 -26.63 45.31 6.12
C CYS A 176 -27.55 45.40 4.87
N THR A 177 -27.29 46.36 3.96
CA THR A 177 -28.00 46.45 2.66
C THR A 177 -27.46 45.49 1.61
N ASP A 178 -26.44 44.71 1.94
CA ASP A 178 -26.00 43.64 1.07
C ASP A 178 -26.94 42.43 1.23
N MET A 179 -27.46 41.93 0.10
CA MET A 179 -28.44 40.85 0.08
C MET A 179 -27.80 39.49 0.47
N GLU A 180 -26.48 39.39 0.44
CA GLU A 180 -25.70 38.17 0.69
C GLU A 180 -25.21 38.02 2.15
N ALA A 181 -25.38 39.08 2.97
CA ALA A 181 -24.97 39.13 4.37
C ALA A 181 -26.09 38.71 5.34
N PHE A 182 -25.80 37.87 6.34
CA PHE A 182 -26.79 37.43 7.33
C PHE A 182 -26.76 38.30 8.60
N ASN A 183 -27.90 38.93 8.92
CA ASN A 183 -28.06 39.68 10.18
C ASN A 183 -28.88 38.88 11.22
N TYR A 184 -28.24 38.64 12.36
CA TYR A 184 -28.74 37.80 13.45
C TYR A 184 -30.08 38.26 14.04
N ASP A 185 -30.46 39.54 13.96
CA ASP A 185 -31.63 40.07 14.67
C ASP A 185 -32.99 39.78 13.97
N CYS A 186 -33.02 39.10 12.81
CA CYS A 186 -34.23 38.87 12.00
C CYS A 186 -34.76 37.42 11.93
N LEU A 187 -34.15 36.43 12.58
CA LEU A 187 -34.48 35.00 12.38
C LEU A 187 -35.37 34.38 13.47
N SER A 188 -36.52 35.00 13.73
CA SER A 188 -37.58 34.39 14.56
C SER A 188 -38.93 34.30 13.82
N GLY A 189 -38.92 33.67 12.65
CA GLY A 189 -40.10 33.48 11.80
C GLY A 189 -41.05 32.37 12.26
N ASN A 190 -41.77 32.57 13.37
CA ASN A 190 -43.01 31.82 13.66
C ASN A 190 -44.10 32.72 14.28
N LEU A 191 -44.22 33.98 13.81
CA LEU A 191 -45.24 34.92 14.28
C LEU A 191 -45.88 35.74 13.14
N PRO A 192 -47.14 36.22 13.32
CA PRO A 192 -47.89 36.95 12.30
C PRO A 192 -47.26 38.31 11.96
N GLN A 193 -47.59 38.80 10.76
CA GLN A 193 -47.04 39.96 10.02
C GLN A 193 -47.08 41.35 10.70
N ASP A 194 -47.34 41.46 12.01
CA ASP A 194 -47.38 42.74 12.72
C ASP A 194 -46.11 43.01 13.57
N MET A 195 -45.04 42.21 13.47
CA MET A 195 -43.76 42.44 14.17
C MET A 195 -42.53 41.93 13.40
N VAL A 196 -42.22 42.54 12.25
CA VAL A 196 -40.83 42.68 11.79
C VAL A 196 -40.65 44.15 11.43
N ASN A 197 -39.74 44.82 12.13
CA ASN A 197 -39.51 46.26 12.02
C ASN A 197 -37.99 46.43 12.03
N GLY A 198 -37.39 46.64 10.87
CA GLY A 198 -35.93 46.74 10.77
C GLY A 198 -35.30 46.08 9.54
N CYS A 199 -36.03 45.93 8.45
CA CYS A 199 -35.40 45.85 7.14
C CYS A 199 -36.08 46.94 6.30
N GLY A 200 -35.84 48.18 6.71
CA GLY A 200 -36.24 49.36 5.95
C GLY A 200 -35.15 49.69 4.93
N GLU A 201 -35.56 50.10 3.74
CA GLU A 201 -34.76 50.07 2.51
C GLU A 201 -33.53 51.00 2.42
N ASP A 202 -33.04 51.65 3.49
CA ASP A 202 -32.01 52.70 3.34
C ASP A 202 -30.96 52.78 4.50
N VAL A 203 -30.08 51.78 4.71
CA VAL A 203 -28.87 51.88 5.58
C VAL A 203 -27.66 51.19 4.95
N ILE A 204 -26.69 51.96 4.45
CA ILE A 204 -25.70 51.49 3.46
C ILE A 204 -24.27 51.41 4.03
N VAL A 205 -24.09 50.98 5.27
CA VAL A 205 -22.72 50.83 5.80
C VAL A 205 -22.66 49.58 6.68
N ASP A 206 -21.67 48.75 6.38
CA ASP A 206 -21.30 47.50 7.03
C ASP A 206 -20.33 47.79 8.18
N ASP A 207 -20.59 47.24 9.37
CA ASP A 207 -19.87 47.51 10.62
C ASP A 207 -19.02 46.31 11.10
N GLY A 208 -18.71 45.38 10.20
CA GLY A 208 -17.87 44.21 10.50
C GLY A 208 -18.55 43.14 11.37
N SER A 209 -19.78 43.37 11.84
CA SER A 209 -20.55 42.40 12.63
C SER A 209 -21.40 41.43 11.79
N CYS A 210 -21.38 41.58 10.46
CA CYS A 210 -22.13 40.74 9.52
C CYS A 210 -21.36 39.44 9.22
N ILE A 211 -22.01 38.28 9.42
CA ILE A 211 -21.49 36.99 8.96
C ILE A 211 -21.90 36.84 7.49
N TYR A 212 -20.91 36.71 6.63
CA TYR A 212 -21.11 36.59 5.19
C TYR A 212 -21.31 35.15 4.79
N THR A 213 -22.30 34.93 3.93
CA THR A 213 -22.47 33.62 3.30
C THR A 213 -21.24 33.33 2.45
N PRO A 214 -20.59 32.16 2.59
CA PRO A 214 -19.47 31.79 1.74
C PRO A 214 -19.87 31.75 0.27
N GLU A 215 -18.94 32.09 -0.62
CA GLU A 215 -19.19 32.06 -2.07
C GLU A 215 -19.60 30.65 -2.49
N GLY A 216 -20.76 30.54 -3.16
CA GLY A 216 -21.35 29.26 -3.55
C GLY A 216 -22.34 28.65 -2.55
N PHE A 217 -22.52 29.25 -1.37
CA PHE A 217 -23.50 28.82 -0.36
C PHE A 217 -24.76 29.73 -0.33
N GLU A 218 -24.92 30.63 -1.28
CA GLU A 218 -26.06 31.55 -1.40
C GLU A 218 -27.32 30.90 -2.01
N PHE A 219 -28.51 31.30 -1.54
CA PHE A 219 -29.79 30.80 -2.07
C PHE A 219 -30.95 31.82 -1.96
N ASN A 220 -31.96 31.71 -2.84
CA ASN A 220 -33.16 32.54 -2.86
C ASN A 220 -34.32 31.87 -2.11
N GLN A 221 -35.07 32.62 -1.31
CA GLN A 221 -36.19 32.04 -0.57
C GLN A 221 -37.36 31.64 -1.47
N SER A 222 -37.93 30.46 -1.22
CA SER A 222 -39.10 29.91 -1.92
C SER A 222 -40.33 29.82 -1.02
N SER A 223 -41.52 29.79 -1.63
CA SER A 223 -42.76 29.52 -0.91
C SER A 223 -42.95 28.05 -0.49
N LEU A 224 -42.08 27.14 -0.96
CA LEU A 224 -41.99 25.75 -0.50
C LEU A 224 -40.63 25.50 0.18
N GLN A 225 -40.59 24.88 1.36
CA GLN A 225 -39.37 24.72 2.17
C GLN A 225 -39.45 23.55 3.16
N ALA A 226 -38.33 23.02 3.63
CA ALA A 226 -38.20 22.05 4.73
C ALA A 226 -36.95 22.35 5.59
N PHE A 227 -36.75 21.61 6.68
CA PHE A 227 -35.62 21.82 7.60
C PHE A 227 -35.00 20.52 8.10
N TYR A 228 -33.66 20.49 8.17
CA TYR A 228 -32.85 19.38 8.68
C TYR A 228 -32.12 19.83 9.94
N PHE A 229 -32.33 19.11 11.05
CA PHE A 229 -31.71 19.37 12.33
C PHE A 229 -30.53 18.43 12.50
N VAL A 230 -29.32 18.98 12.51
CA VAL A 230 -28.07 18.22 12.57
C VAL A 230 -27.56 18.19 14.01
N ILE A 231 -27.40 17.00 14.60
CA ILE A 231 -27.02 16.85 16.01
C ILE A 231 -25.51 17.02 16.23
N SER A 232 -24.68 16.49 15.33
CA SER A 232 -23.23 16.71 15.33
C SER A 232 -22.70 16.85 13.90
N SER A 233 -21.56 17.47 13.74
CA SER A 233 -20.87 17.49 12.45
C SER A 233 -19.38 17.64 12.62
N ASP A 234 -18.67 17.14 11.63
CA ASP A 234 -17.21 17.16 11.54
C ASP A 234 -16.77 17.29 10.09
N LEU A 235 -15.53 17.68 9.89
CA LEU A 235 -14.84 17.65 8.61
C LEU A 235 -13.54 16.89 8.86
N ASP A 236 -13.33 15.79 8.14
CA ASP A 236 -12.20 14.90 8.38
C ASP A 236 -12.05 14.49 9.87
N GLU A 237 -13.19 14.17 10.52
CA GLU A 237 -13.32 13.80 11.95
C GLU A 237 -13.08 14.93 12.98
N GLU A 238 -12.70 16.13 12.55
CA GLU A 238 -12.58 17.30 13.42
C GLU A 238 -13.92 18.04 13.54
N PRO A 239 -14.41 18.34 14.77
CA PRO A 239 -15.67 19.06 14.95
C PRO A 239 -15.63 20.42 14.27
N LEU A 240 -16.72 20.77 13.58
CA LEU A 240 -16.81 22.07 12.93
C LEU A 240 -16.75 23.23 13.94
N GLU A 241 -16.07 24.30 13.54
CA GLU A 241 -15.95 25.54 14.28
C GLU A 241 -17.27 26.31 14.24
N GLU A 242 -17.82 26.64 15.41
CA GLU A 242 -19.07 27.39 15.50
C GLU A 242 -18.92 28.80 14.90
N LEU A 243 -19.86 29.17 14.03
CA LEU A 243 -19.97 30.47 13.36
C LEU A 243 -18.89 30.78 12.31
N SER A 244 -17.82 29.98 12.24
CA SER A 244 -16.80 30.02 11.18
C SER A 244 -17.17 29.09 10.03
N ASP A 245 -17.45 27.83 10.36
CA ASP A 245 -17.77 26.81 9.36
C ASP A 245 -19.23 26.87 8.93
N TRP A 246 -19.52 26.41 7.72
CA TRP A 246 -20.88 26.35 7.19
C TRP A 246 -21.24 24.98 6.70
N ILE A 247 -22.50 24.60 6.91
CA ILE A 247 -23.08 23.44 6.26
C ILE A 247 -24.09 23.93 5.22
N GLY A 248 -23.83 23.58 3.98
CA GLY A 248 -24.70 23.87 2.86
C GLY A 248 -25.51 22.64 2.49
N VAL A 249 -26.73 22.89 2.04
CA VAL A 249 -27.69 21.93 1.54
C VAL A 249 -27.85 22.17 0.05
N PHE A 250 -27.53 21.15 -0.72
CA PHE A 250 -27.44 21.25 -2.17
C PHE A 250 -28.42 20.31 -2.86
N ASN A 251 -28.83 20.72 -4.06
CA ASN A 251 -29.50 19.85 -5.01
C ASN A 251 -28.66 19.82 -6.29
N GLY A 252 -27.77 18.82 -6.39
CA GLY A 252 -26.67 18.84 -7.34
C GLY A 252 -25.68 19.96 -6.98
N ASP A 253 -25.35 20.84 -7.94
CA ASP A 253 -24.44 21.96 -7.70
C ASP A 253 -25.14 23.23 -7.20
N VAL A 254 -26.48 23.23 -7.10
CA VAL A 254 -27.24 24.41 -6.71
C VAL A 254 -27.43 24.40 -5.20
N CYS A 255 -26.91 25.41 -4.51
CA CYS A 255 -27.24 25.65 -3.11
C CYS A 255 -28.74 26.00 -3.00
N VAL A 256 -29.47 25.20 -2.23
CA VAL A 256 -30.91 25.37 -1.98
C VAL A 256 -31.19 25.76 -0.53
N GLY A 257 -30.13 25.87 0.27
CA GLY A 257 -30.16 26.27 1.65
C GLY A 257 -28.80 26.10 2.26
N SER A 258 -28.45 26.92 3.23
CA SER A 258 -27.18 26.83 3.94
C SER A 258 -27.36 27.46 5.29
N TRP A 259 -26.51 27.08 6.24
CA TRP A 259 -26.46 27.73 7.55
C TRP A 259 -25.04 27.64 8.12
N PRO A 260 -24.56 28.67 8.84
CA PRO A 260 -23.34 28.52 9.62
C PRO A 260 -23.54 27.42 10.66
N TRP A 261 -22.50 26.66 10.95
CA TRP A 261 -22.52 25.70 12.02
C TRP A 261 -22.65 26.44 13.36
N VAL A 262 -23.68 26.11 14.15
CA VAL A 262 -23.92 26.74 15.47
C VAL A 262 -23.99 25.70 16.59
N GLY A 263 -23.33 24.55 16.36
CA GLY A 263 -23.32 23.42 17.27
C GLY A 263 -24.54 22.50 17.12
N PRO A 264 -24.79 21.64 18.13
CA PRO A 264 -25.84 20.64 18.06
C PRO A 264 -27.23 21.22 17.82
N TYR A 265 -27.98 20.54 16.94
CA TYR A 265 -29.29 20.95 16.43
C TYR A 265 -29.25 22.16 15.50
N THR A 266 -28.10 22.43 14.87
CA THR A 266 -28.02 23.36 13.74
C THR A 266 -29.10 23.01 12.72
N THR A 267 -29.92 24.00 12.38
CA THR A 267 -31.12 23.79 11.57
C THR A 267 -30.88 24.31 10.17
N LEU A 268 -30.67 23.39 9.24
CA LEU A 268 -30.40 23.71 7.85
C LEU A 268 -31.73 23.89 7.09
N PRO A 269 -32.01 25.09 6.55
CA PRO A 269 -33.14 25.27 5.66
C PRO A 269 -32.88 24.55 4.33
N ALA A 270 -33.92 24.03 3.70
CA ALA A 270 -33.83 23.43 2.36
C ALA A 270 -35.04 23.89 1.54
N MET A 271 -34.82 24.71 0.52
CA MET A 271 -35.89 25.32 -0.28
C MET A 271 -36.34 24.40 -1.42
N GLY A 272 -37.63 24.49 -1.76
CA GLY A 272 -38.24 23.73 -2.84
C GLY A 272 -38.63 24.57 -4.05
N ASN A 273 -38.85 23.95 -5.20
CA ASN A 273 -39.25 24.64 -6.42
C ASN A 273 -40.75 25.00 -6.42
N ASP A 274 -41.08 26.28 -6.33
CA ASP A 274 -42.45 26.79 -6.28
C ASP A 274 -43.04 27.19 -7.65
N GLY A 275 -42.29 26.98 -8.73
CA GLY A 275 -42.72 27.18 -10.11
C GLY A 275 -42.43 28.56 -10.68
N ASP A 276 -41.82 29.45 -9.89
CA ASP A 276 -41.26 30.72 -10.36
C ASP A 276 -39.83 30.55 -10.89
N SER A 277 -39.29 31.58 -11.53
CA SER A 277 -38.01 31.45 -12.25
C SER A 277 -36.78 31.37 -11.36
N TYR A 278 -36.83 31.87 -10.12
CA TYR A 278 -35.68 31.90 -9.20
C TYR A 278 -35.53 30.60 -8.39
N SER A 279 -36.62 29.88 -8.14
CA SER A 279 -36.64 28.58 -7.45
C SER A 279 -36.44 27.42 -8.44
N ASN A 280 -36.09 27.74 -9.68
CA ASN A 280 -35.86 26.76 -10.71
C ASN A 280 -34.53 26.02 -10.43
N GLY A 281 -34.61 24.69 -10.30
CA GLY A 281 -33.49 23.85 -9.84
C GLY A 281 -33.56 23.47 -8.36
N TYR A 282 -34.50 24.05 -7.60
CA TYR A 282 -34.68 23.73 -6.18
C TYR A 282 -35.43 22.41 -6.01
N LEU A 283 -35.44 21.89 -4.77
CA LEU A 283 -35.94 20.55 -4.45
C LEU A 283 -37.43 20.38 -4.77
N ASN A 284 -37.83 19.22 -5.28
CA ASN A 284 -39.23 18.82 -5.37
C ASN A 284 -39.54 17.77 -4.30
N PRO A 285 -40.81 17.56 -3.93
CA PRO A 285 -41.16 16.54 -2.94
C PRO A 285 -40.67 15.14 -3.35
N GLY A 286 -39.79 14.57 -2.53
CA GLY A 286 -39.17 13.25 -2.74
C GLY A 286 -37.68 13.29 -3.10
N ASP A 287 -37.10 14.46 -3.38
CA ASP A 287 -35.68 14.61 -3.71
C ASP A 287 -34.81 14.53 -2.44
N THR A 288 -33.67 13.83 -2.48
CA THR A 288 -32.73 13.77 -1.34
C THR A 288 -31.66 14.85 -1.51
N PRO A 289 -31.51 15.77 -0.54
CA PRO A 289 -30.46 16.78 -0.61
C PRO A 289 -29.08 16.18 -0.30
N THR A 290 -28.04 16.75 -0.89
CA THR A 290 -26.64 16.50 -0.53
C THR A 290 -26.12 17.63 0.35
N PHE A 291 -25.00 17.40 1.04
CA PHE A 291 -24.41 18.38 1.93
C PHE A 291 -22.99 18.70 1.52
N LYS A 292 -22.55 19.92 1.81
CA LYS A 292 -21.14 20.32 1.74
C LYS A 292 -20.80 21.11 2.98
N ILE A 293 -19.54 21.03 3.39
CA ILE A 293 -18.98 21.81 4.49
C ILE A 293 -18.02 22.84 3.91
N PHE A 294 -18.19 24.09 4.31
CA PHE A 294 -17.20 25.12 4.12
C PHE A 294 -16.44 25.29 5.44
N ASP A 295 -15.12 25.17 5.37
CA ASP A 295 -14.19 25.40 6.47
C ASP A 295 -13.80 26.87 6.46
N GLY A 296 -14.24 27.61 7.48
CA GLY A 296 -14.01 29.05 7.58
C GLY A 296 -12.55 29.40 7.89
N SER A 297 -11.82 28.48 8.52
CA SER A 297 -10.42 28.65 8.89
C SER A 297 -9.49 28.50 7.68
N THR A 298 -9.82 27.61 6.73
CA THR A 298 -9.02 27.40 5.51
C THR A 298 -9.61 28.00 4.24
N GLY A 299 -10.91 28.32 4.24
CA GLY A 299 -11.67 28.76 3.07
C GLY A 299 -11.99 27.62 2.08
N GLY A 300 -11.78 26.36 2.47
CA GLY A 300 -12.05 25.17 1.65
C GLY A 300 -13.52 24.75 1.64
N ILE A 301 -13.99 24.13 0.55
CA ILE A 301 -15.34 23.54 0.45
C ILE A 301 -15.21 22.05 0.16
N TYR A 302 -15.91 21.23 0.94
CA TYR A 302 -15.77 19.78 0.96
C TYR A 302 -17.14 19.10 0.90
N ASP A 303 -17.26 17.98 0.19
CA ASP A 303 -18.52 17.23 0.09
C ASP A 303 -18.79 16.50 1.40
N ALA A 304 -20.03 16.51 1.90
CA ALA A 304 -20.35 15.93 3.20
C ALA A 304 -21.45 14.87 3.14
N GLN A 305 -21.24 13.79 3.88
CA GLN A 305 -22.16 12.67 4.01
C GLN A 305 -22.96 12.79 5.31
N PRO A 306 -24.30 12.76 5.24
CA PRO A 306 -25.14 12.70 6.42
C PRO A 306 -25.18 11.28 6.99
N SER A 307 -25.50 11.18 8.27
CA SER A 307 -25.79 9.91 8.95
C SER A 307 -26.90 9.05 8.32
N GLU A 308 -27.80 9.70 7.58
CA GLU A 308 -28.90 9.06 6.86
C GLU A 308 -29.38 9.96 5.73
N ASP A 309 -29.68 9.37 4.57
CA ASP A 309 -30.24 10.08 3.43
C ASP A 309 -31.76 10.24 3.56
N ILE A 310 -32.21 11.42 4.02
CA ILE A 310 -33.64 11.69 4.27
C ILE A 310 -34.26 12.55 3.14
N PRO A 311 -35.24 12.03 2.36
CA PRO A 311 -35.85 12.78 1.27
C PRO A 311 -36.68 14.00 1.69
N TRP A 312 -36.56 15.08 0.92
CA TRP A 312 -37.20 16.36 1.14
C TRP A 312 -38.71 16.32 0.86
N SER A 313 -39.50 17.01 1.70
CA SER A 313 -40.91 17.25 1.41
C SER A 313 -41.33 18.61 1.95
N ASN A 314 -42.29 19.27 1.29
CA ASN A 314 -42.68 20.62 1.69
C ASN A 314 -43.24 20.65 3.13
N ASN A 315 -42.67 21.54 3.94
CA ASN A 315 -42.81 21.69 5.39
C ASN A 315 -42.35 20.46 6.20
N GLY A 316 -41.43 19.66 5.64
CA GLY A 316 -40.76 18.57 6.33
C GLY A 316 -39.82 19.07 7.43
N LEU A 317 -39.70 18.28 8.50
CA LEU A 317 -38.77 18.51 9.61
C LEU A 317 -38.06 17.19 9.89
N TYR A 318 -36.75 17.15 9.72
CA TYR A 318 -35.97 15.93 9.72
C TYR A 318 -34.77 16.06 10.65
N THR A 319 -34.32 14.96 11.23
CA THR A 319 -33.17 14.98 12.15
C THR A 319 -32.09 14.07 11.59
N LEU A 320 -30.86 14.57 11.58
CA LEU A 320 -29.65 13.85 11.21
C LEU A 320 -28.79 13.72 12.46
N ASP A 321 -28.37 12.51 12.76
CA ASP A 321 -27.54 12.23 13.93
C ASP A 321 -26.14 12.82 13.75
N TYR A 322 -25.58 12.78 12.53
CA TYR A 322 -24.36 13.52 12.17
C TYR A 322 -24.32 13.92 10.69
N ILE A 323 -23.40 14.82 10.31
CA ILE A 323 -22.96 15.11 8.93
C ILE A 323 -21.42 15.25 8.94
N SER A 324 -20.71 14.54 8.07
CA SER A 324 -19.23 14.51 8.01
C SER A 324 -18.72 14.86 6.61
N GLY A 325 -17.75 15.77 6.48
CA GLY A 325 -17.16 16.24 5.22
C GLY A 325 -15.92 15.46 4.72
N PHE A 326 -15.69 15.46 3.40
CA PHE A 326 -14.61 14.80 2.65
C PHE A 326 -14.21 15.61 1.40
N SER A 327 -12.94 15.62 1.02
CA SER A 327 -12.37 16.58 0.06
C SER A 327 -12.15 16.13 -1.40
N GLU A 328 -12.94 15.19 -1.95
CA GLU A 328 -12.60 14.29 -3.09
C GLU A 328 -11.56 13.24 -2.70
N ILE A 329 -11.72 11.99 -3.17
CA ILE A 329 -10.71 10.95 -2.93
C ILE A 329 -9.96 10.67 -4.23
N SER A 330 -8.67 10.99 -4.21
CA SER A 330 -7.74 10.59 -5.27
C SER A 330 -7.40 9.11 -5.15
N TYR A 331 -7.25 8.45 -6.31
CA TYR A 331 -6.74 7.10 -6.40
C TYR A 331 -5.56 7.05 -7.37
N ALA A 332 -4.61 6.17 -7.06
CA ALA A 332 -3.52 5.76 -7.94
C ALA A 332 -3.42 4.24 -7.90
N ILE A 333 -3.56 3.59 -9.05
CA ILE A 333 -3.55 2.15 -9.20
C ILE A 333 -2.35 1.78 -10.06
N ASP A 334 -1.40 1.06 -9.48
CA ASP A 334 -0.25 0.52 -10.20
C ASP A 334 -0.69 -0.63 -11.11
N LEU A 335 -0.43 -0.49 -12.41
CA LEU A 335 -0.73 -1.49 -13.43
C LEU A 335 0.58 -2.05 -14.01
N HIS A 336 0.80 -3.34 -13.88
CA HIS A 336 1.92 -4.03 -14.47
C HIS A 336 1.65 -4.40 -15.95
N TYR A 337 2.69 -4.82 -16.66
CA TYR A 337 2.55 -5.35 -18.03
C TYR A 337 1.63 -6.57 -18.07
N GLY A 338 0.74 -6.67 -19.07
CA GLY A 338 -0.19 -7.78 -19.19
C GLY A 338 -1.54 -7.52 -18.51
N ALA A 339 -2.11 -8.54 -17.87
CA ALA A 339 -3.47 -8.50 -17.33
C ALA A 339 -3.50 -8.09 -15.85
N ASN A 340 -4.23 -7.02 -15.54
CA ASN A 340 -4.42 -6.50 -14.18
C ASN A 340 -5.90 -6.60 -13.81
N LEU A 341 -6.24 -7.09 -12.62
CA LEU A 341 -7.62 -7.18 -12.14
C LEU A 341 -7.91 -6.09 -11.11
N ILE A 342 -8.64 -5.06 -11.56
CA ILE A 342 -8.88 -3.84 -10.79
C ILE A 342 -10.35 -3.57 -10.54
N SER A 343 -10.63 -2.68 -9.59
CA SER A 343 -11.92 -2.02 -9.46
C SER A 343 -11.73 -0.58 -8.95
N PHE A 344 -12.83 0.13 -8.70
CA PHE A 344 -12.80 1.53 -8.29
C PHE A 344 -13.68 1.73 -7.06
N TYR A 345 -13.12 2.37 -6.04
CA TYR A 345 -13.81 2.81 -4.82
C TYR A 345 -14.16 4.31 -4.85
N ALA A 346 -13.79 5.00 -5.92
CA ALA A 346 -14.16 6.37 -6.18
C ALA A 346 -14.30 6.58 -7.70
N LEU A 347 -15.33 7.30 -8.13
CA LEU A 347 -15.60 7.54 -9.54
C LEU A 347 -15.81 9.04 -9.81
N PRO A 348 -15.18 9.61 -10.85
CA PRO A 348 -15.47 10.97 -11.30
C PRO A 348 -16.85 11.01 -11.98
N ASP A 349 -17.37 12.22 -12.23
CA ASP A 349 -18.64 12.40 -12.96
C ASP A 349 -18.61 11.79 -14.36
N ASP A 350 -17.47 11.89 -15.06
CA ASP A 350 -17.27 11.26 -16.37
C ASP A 350 -16.65 9.86 -16.21
N VAL A 351 -17.49 8.85 -16.08
CA VAL A 351 -17.07 7.44 -15.97
C VAL A 351 -16.77 6.78 -17.32
N SER A 352 -16.66 7.55 -18.41
CA SER A 352 -16.33 6.98 -19.72
C SER A 352 -14.92 6.40 -19.73
N LEU A 353 -14.70 5.33 -20.51
CA LEU A 353 -13.38 4.71 -20.63
C LEU A 353 -12.30 5.69 -21.09
N GLY A 354 -12.66 6.72 -21.86
CA GLY A 354 -11.74 7.76 -22.30
C GLY A 354 -11.24 8.63 -21.15
N ASN A 355 -12.13 9.00 -20.23
CA ASN A 355 -11.77 9.78 -19.05
C ASN A 355 -11.06 8.91 -18.02
N MET A 356 -11.65 7.77 -17.68
CA MET A 356 -11.13 6.85 -16.66
C MET A 356 -9.70 6.41 -16.96
N PHE A 357 -9.38 6.05 -18.21
CA PHE A 357 -8.04 5.54 -18.58
C PHE A 357 -7.14 6.61 -19.22
N SER A 358 -7.43 7.89 -19.01
CA SER A 358 -6.68 9.00 -19.62
C SER A 358 -5.21 9.04 -19.18
N SER A 359 -4.89 8.71 -17.92
CA SER A 359 -3.52 8.73 -17.40
C SER A 359 -2.62 7.64 -17.99
N VAL A 360 -3.22 6.59 -18.54
CA VAL A 360 -2.55 5.42 -19.14
C VAL A 360 -2.86 5.27 -20.64
N GLU A 361 -3.28 6.36 -21.28
CA GLU A 361 -3.58 6.38 -22.70
C GLU A 361 -2.35 5.94 -23.53
N GLY A 362 -2.56 5.00 -24.43
CA GLY A 362 -1.51 4.44 -25.29
C GLY A 362 -0.86 3.17 -24.74
N SER A 363 -0.95 2.92 -23.43
CA SER A 363 -0.48 1.66 -22.82
C SER A 363 -1.62 0.64 -22.66
N VAL A 364 -2.85 1.09 -22.43
CA VAL A 364 -4.01 0.17 -22.32
C VAL A 364 -4.35 -0.40 -23.69
N THR A 365 -4.51 -1.73 -23.79
CA THR A 365 -4.89 -2.45 -25.01
C THR A 365 -6.31 -3.01 -24.98
N GLY A 366 -6.89 -3.15 -23.79
CA GLY A 366 -8.27 -3.56 -23.62
C GLY A 366 -8.74 -3.55 -22.17
N VAL A 367 -10.04 -3.39 -21.99
CA VAL A 367 -10.73 -3.46 -20.70
C VAL A 367 -11.88 -4.46 -20.82
N ILE A 368 -11.94 -5.41 -19.91
CA ILE A 368 -12.89 -6.54 -19.96
C ILE A 368 -13.63 -6.58 -18.62
N GLY A 369 -14.94 -6.34 -18.65
CA GLY A 369 -15.83 -6.55 -17.53
C GLY A 369 -16.62 -7.85 -17.69
N GLU A 370 -17.62 -8.07 -16.84
CA GLU A 370 -18.45 -9.26 -16.93
C GLU A 370 -19.31 -9.28 -18.21
N GLY A 371 -18.98 -10.19 -19.14
CA GLY A 371 -19.71 -10.32 -20.40
C GLY A 371 -19.59 -9.13 -21.37
N VAL A 372 -18.78 -8.12 -21.04
CA VAL A 372 -18.58 -6.90 -21.83
C VAL A 372 -17.09 -6.60 -21.97
N ALA A 373 -16.71 -5.93 -23.05
CA ALA A 373 -15.32 -5.51 -23.25
C ALA A 373 -15.24 -4.29 -24.16
N ALA A 374 -14.12 -3.58 -24.08
CA ALA A 374 -13.73 -2.54 -24.99
C ALA A 374 -12.22 -2.54 -25.24
N SER A 375 -11.84 -1.99 -26.38
CA SER A 375 -10.44 -1.81 -26.76
C SER A 375 -10.27 -0.44 -27.41
N PRO A 376 -9.18 0.28 -27.14
CA PRO A 376 -8.93 1.57 -27.76
C PRO A 376 -8.62 1.40 -29.25
N ASN A 377 -9.20 2.26 -30.07
CA ASN A 377 -8.97 2.31 -31.50
C ASN A 377 -8.43 3.68 -31.93
N PRO A 378 -7.28 3.75 -32.64
CA PRO A 378 -6.66 5.02 -33.02
C PRO A 378 -7.52 5.98 -33.85
N SER A 379 -8.59 5.48 -34.51
CA SER A 379 -9.45 6.30 -35.37
C SER A 379 -10.86 6.51 -34.82
N LEU A 380 -11.30 5.68 -33.88
CA LEU A 380 -12.68 5.65 -33.40
C LEU A 380 -12.80 5.90 -31.89
N GLY A 381 -11.69 6.06 -31.17
CA GLY A 381 -11.69 6.05 -29.71
C GLY A 381 -11.94 4.64 -29.19
N TRP A 382 -12.56 4.51 -28.04
CA TRP A 382 -12.95 3.22 -27.47
C TRP A 382 -14.02 2.52 -28.31
N VAL A 383 -13.78 1.24 -28.66
CA VAL A 383 -14.74 0.40 -29.38
C VAL A 383 -15.02 -0.87 -28.57
N GLY A 384 -16.29 -1.22 -28.42
CA GLY A 384 -16.67 -2.34 -27.58
C GLY A 384 -18.14 -2.30 -27.17
N SER A 385 -18.52 -3.28 -26.36
CA SER A 385 -19.80 -3.28 -25.64
C SER A 385 -19.70 -2.59 -24.27
N LEU A 386 -18.50 -2.48 -23.70
CA LEU A 386 -18.23 -1.68 -22.51
C LEU A 386 -18.03 -0.22 -22.92
N SER A 387 -18.77 0.71 -22.32
CA SER A 387 -18.67 2.14 -22.61
C SER A 387 -18.29 2.99 -21.41
N GLU A 388 -18.63 2.52 -20.20
CA GLU A 388 -18.52 3.25 -18.94
C GLU A 388 -18.08 2.29 -17.84
N ILE A 389 -17.44 2.82 -16.80
CA ILE A 389 -17.06 2.11 -15.59
C ILE A 389 -18.17 2.24 -14.56
N GLU A 390 -18.61 1.11 -14.02
CA GLU A 390 -19.59 1.00 -12.95
C GLU A 390 -18.92 0.66 -11.62
N ALA A 391 -19.40 1.29 -10.55
CA ALA A 391 -18.92 1.15 -9.17
C ALA A 391 -18.98 -0.28 -8.62
N ARG A 392 -19.89 -1.12 -9.13
CA ARG A 392 -20.14 -2.49 -8.63
C ARG A 392 -19.25 -3.56 -9.26
N ASN A 393 -18.57 -3.23 -10.36
CA ASN A 393 -17.96 -4.26 -11.20
C ASN A 393 -16.44 -4.24 -11.06
N GLY A 394 -15.84 -5.42 -11.18
CA GLY A 394 -14.40 -5.57 -11.42
C GLY A 394 -14.09 -5.52 -12.92
N TYR A 395 -12.83 -5.26 -13.25
CA TYR A 395 -12.36 -5.20 -14.63
C TYR A 395 -10.97 -5.82 -14.78
N TRP A 396 -10.81 -6.64 -15.81
CA TRP A 396 -9.49 -6.96 -16.33
C TRP A 396 -9.03 -5.85 -17.27
N VAL A 397 -7.89 -5.22 -16.95
CA VAL A 397 -7.23 -4.20 -17.77
C VAL A 397 -5.95 -4.78 -18.34
N LYS A 398 -5.87 -4.83 -19.67
CA LYS A 398 -4.70 -5.32 -20.40
C LYS A 398 -3.77 -4.16 -20.76
N MET A 399 -2.51 -4.27 -20.39
CA MET A 399 -1.46 -3.26 -20.57
C MET A 399 -0.35 -3.77 -21.50
N GLU A 400 0.07 -2.92 -22.46
CA GLU A 400 1.25 -3.15 -23.30
C GLU A 400 2.55 -2.68 -22.61
N ASP A 401 2.45 -1.72 -21.70
CA ASP A 401 3.53 -1.22 -20.85
C ASP A 401 2.99 -0.94 -19.45
N ALA A 402 3.79 -1.16 -18.41
CA ALA A 402 3.40 -0.82 -17.03
C ALA A 402 3.16 0.69 -16.87
N GLY A 403 2.25 1.07 -15.98
CA GLY A 403 1.90 2.47 -15.73
C GLY A 403 0.99 2.66 -14.52
N ILE A 404 0.75 3.92 -14.16
CA ILE A 404 -0.09 4.28 -13.01
C ILE A 404 -1.40 4.87 -13.53
N LEU A 405 -2.49 4.20 -13.22
CA LEU A 405 -3.84 4.69 -13.46
C LEU A 405 -4.25 5.62 -12.31
N SER A 406 -4.36 6.91 -12.57
CA SER A 406 -4.67 7.91 -11.56
C SER A 406 -5.91 8.73 -11.92
N GLY A 407 -6.66 9.11 -10.89
CA GLY A 407 -7.85 9.94 -11.00
C GLY A 407 -8.32 10.40 -9.62
N ALA A 408 -9.37 11.20 -9.59
CA ALA A 408 -10.09 11.56 -8.38
C ALA A 408 -11.58 11.41 -8.65
N GLY A 409 -12.34 11.16 -7.60
CA GLY A 409 -13.78 10.97 -7.74
C GLY A 409 -14.50 10.94 -6.41
N GLN A 410 -15.81 10.86 -6.51
CA GLN A 410 -16.68 10.68 -5.36
C GLN A 410 -16.54 9.25 -4.84
N PRO A 411 -16.42 9.04 -3.52
CA PRO A 411 -16.38 7.70 -2.94
C PRO A 411 -17.64 6.93 -3.32
N THR A 412 -17.48 5.62 -3.52
CA THR A 412 -18.62 4.75 -3.81
C THR A 412 -19.50 4.58 -2.57
N ASP A 413 -20.81 4.47 -2.79
CA ASP A 413 -21.83 4.32 -1.75
C ASP A 413 -21.47 3.17 -0.78
N PRO A 414 -21.37 3.42 0.54
CA PRO A 414 -21.08 2.37 1.53
C PRO A 414 -22.18 1.30 1.63
N GLU A 415 -23.41 1.60 1.21
CA GLU A 415 -24.56 0.67 1.22
C GLU A 415 -24.79 -0.02 -0.14
N LEU A 416 -23.79 0.00 -1.03
CA LEU A 416 -23.87 -0.56 -2.38
C LEU A 416 -24.30 -2.05 -2.39
N LEU A 417 -25.55 -2.32 -2.83
CA LEU A 417 -26.16 -3.67 -2.85
C LEU A 417 -25.76 -4.54 -4.06
N TYR A 418 -24.87 -5.51 -3.91
CA TYR A 418 -24.45 -6.43 -4.97
C TYR A 418 -25.47 -7.56 -5.18
N ASP A 419 -26.01 -7.65 -6.41
CA ASP A 419 -26.95 -8.71 -6.83
C ASP A 419 -26.19 -9.79 -7.63
N LEU A 420 -25.75 -10.86 -6.96
CA LEU A 420 -24.95 -11.91 -7.57
C LEU A 420 -25.82 -13.04 -8.15
N HIS A 421 -25.56 -13.41 -9.39
CA HIS A 421 -26.20 -14.58 -10.00
C HIS A 421 -25.43 -15.87 -9.70
N TYR A 422 -26.11 -17.02 -9.83
CA TYR A 422 -25.45 -18.33 -9.72
C TYR A 422 -24.21 -18.42 -10.63
N GLY A 423 -23.08 -18.86 -10.09
CA GLY A 423 -21.81 -18.96 -10.80
C GLY A 423 -20.84 -17.82 -10.45
N ALA A 424 -19.99 -17.44 -11.42
CA ALA A 424 -18.96 -16.43 -11.22
C ALA A 424 -19.49 -15.03 -11.58
N ASN A 425 -19.25 -14.07 -10.69
CA ASN A 425 -19.63 -12.66 -10.83
C ASN A 425 -18.37 -11.80 -10.65
N LEU A 426 -18.16 -10.81 -11.52
CA LEU A 426 -16.97 -9.95 -11.45
C LEU A 426 -17.29 -8.62 -10.78
N ILE A 427 -16.92 -8.49 -9.50
CA ILE A 427 -17.35 -7.37 -8.65
C ILE A 427 -16.19 -6.59 -8.05
N SER A 428 -16.52 -5.39 -7.58
CA SER A 428 -15.63 -4.46 -6.87
C SER A 428 -15.70 -4.62 -5.35
N TYR A 429 -14.85 -3.84 -4.66
CA TYR A 429 -14.98 -3.52 -3.24
C TYR A 429 -15.17 -1.99 -3.09
N PRO A 430 -16.23 -1.49 -2.42
CA PRO A 430 -16.66 -0.09 -2.52
C PRO A 430 -15.99 0.85 -1.51
N PHE A 431 -15.02 0.38 -0.74
CA PHE A 431 -14.34 1.22 0.26
C PHE A 431 -12.90 1.46 -0.17
N SER A 432 -12.39 2.66 0.13
CA SER A 432 -10.95 2.96 0.00
C SER A 432 -10.14 2.05 0.93
N GLY A 433 -8.92 1.70 0.54
CA GLY A 433 -8.03 0.88 1.38
C GLY A 433 -8.39 -0.61 1.38
N SER A 434 -7.99 -1.31 2.44
CA SER A 434 -8.03 -2.78 2.55
C SER A 434 -8.81 -3.23 3.79
N ALA A 435 -9.61 -4.29 3.67
CA ALA A 435 -10.36 -4.87 4.79
C ALA A 435 -10.38 -6.41 4.74
N ASN A 436 -10.31 -7.05 5.91
CA ASN A 436 -10.26 -8.51 6.01
C ASN A 436 -11.57 -9.16 5.52
N LEU A 437 -11.48 -10.26 4.75
CA LEU A 437 -12.64 -10.97 4.20
C LEU A 437 -13.66 -11.37 5.28
N GLU A 438 -13.20 -11.85 6.44
CA GLU A 438 -14.05 -12.33 7.52
C GLU A 438 -14.90 -11.23 8.16
N ASN A 439 -14.41 -9.99 8.17
CA ASN A 439 -15.13 -8.86 8.78
C ASN A 439 -16.00 -8.10 7.76
N THR A 440 -15.71 -8.28 6.47
CA THR A 440 -16.25 -7.45 5.39
C THR A 440 -17.40 -8.15 4.65
N ILE A 441 -17.36 -9.48 4.55
CA ILE A 441 -18.42 -10.28 3.93
C ILE A 441 -19.40 -10.74 5.03
N PRO A 442 -20.71 -10.44 4.93
CA PRO A 442 -21.70 -10.89 5.91
C PRO A 442 -21.67 -12.41 6.12
N SER A 443 -21.62 -12.84 7.38
CA SER A 443 -21.51 -14.26 7.74
C SER A 443 -22.70 -15.12 7.27
N GLU A 444 -23.84 -14.49 6.98
CA GLU A 444 -25.05 -15.13 6.49
C GLU A 444 -24.90 -15.70 5.07
N ILE A 445 -23.93 -15.20 4.29
CA ILE A 445 -23.74 -15.60 2.89
C ILE A 445 -22.49 -16.46 2.66
N TRP A 446 -21.67 -16.73 3.69
CA TRP A 446 -20.43 -17.51 3.53
C TRP A 446 -20.68 -18.90 2.92
N ASP A 447 -21.74 -19.59 3.35
CA ASP A 447 -22.11 -20.92 2.80
C ASP A 447 -22.55 -20.86 1.33
N SER A 448 -22.94 -19.69 0.85
CA SER A 448 -23.35 -19.45 -0.54
C SER A 448 -22.17 -19.16 -1.47
N ILE A 449 -20.98 -18.87 -0.92
CA ILE A 449 -19.77 -18.51 -1.66
C ILE A 449 -18.88 -19.75 -1.79
N ASP A 450 -18.74 -20.26 -3.01
CA ASP A 450 -17.80 -21.34 -3.35
C ASP A 450 -16.35 -20.86 -3.31
N GLY A 451 -16.12 -19.56 -3.48
CA GLY A 451 -14.86 -18.89 -3.22
C GLY A 451 -14.73 -17.53 -3.90
N VAL A 452 -13.68 -16.81 -3.53
CA VAL A 452 -13.34 -15.47 -4.02
C VAL A 452 -11.97 -15.54 -4.68
N ILE A 453 -11.87 -15.02 -5.90
CA ILE A 453 -10.62 -15.03 -6.69
C ILE A 453 -10.23 -13.59 -7.02
N GLY A 454 -9.03 -13.18 -6.61
CA GLY A 454 -8.38 -11.93 -7.00
C GLY A 454 -7.32 -12.15 -8.09
N GLU A 455 -6.44 -11.17 -8.28
CA GLU A 455 -5.29 -11.26 -9.18
C GLU A 455 -4.25 -12.22 -8.62
N GLY A 456 -4.16 -13.45 -9.16
CA GLY A 456 -3.15 -14.42 -8.73
C GLY A 456 -3.30 -14.91 -7.29
N VAL A 457 -4.39 -14.58 -6.60
CA VAL A 457 -4.71 -14.96 -5.21
C VAL A 457 -6.15 -15.47 -5.12
N ALA A 458 -6.43 -16.39 -4.21
CA ALA A 458 -7.80 -16.85 -3.96
C ALA A 458 -8.08 -17.17 -2.49
N ALA A 459 -9.36 -17.20 -2.15
CA ALA A 459 -9.88 -17.65 -0.87
C ALA A 459 -11.09 -18.56 -1.04
N THR A 460 -11.23 -19.52 -0.14
CA THR A 460 -12.44 -20.34 0.00
C THR A 460 -12.83 -20.44 1.46
N TYR A 461 -14.11 -20.53 1.75
CA TYR A 461 -14.58 -20.75 3.11
C TYR A 461 -14.49 -22.23 3.48
N ASN A 462 -13.99 -22.52 4.68
CA ASN A 462 -13.93 -23.86 5.27
C ASN A 462 -14.58 -23.82 6.66
N GLU A 463 -15.60 -24.66 6.89
CA GLU A 463 -16.34 -24.68 8.17
C GLU A 463 -15.46 -24.87 9.42
N ALA A 464 -14.31 -25.54 9.29
CA ALA A 464 -13.42 -25.84 10.40
C ALA A 464 -12.31 -24.80 10.62
N LEU A 465 -11.91 -24.08 9.56
CA LEU A 465 -10.74 -23.20 9.55
C LEU A 465 -11.07 -21.73 9.27
N GLY A 466 -12.32 -21.42 8.88
CA GLY A 466 -12.69 -20.10 8.38
C GLY A 466 -12.28 -19.91 6.92
N TRP A 467 -12.02 -18.67 6.52
CA TRP A 467 -11.46 -18.36 5.20
C TRP A 467 -10.02 -18.86 5.10
N VAL A 468 -9.72 -19.64 4.06
CA VAL A 468 -8.39 -20.18 3.77
C VAL A 468 -7.95 -19.81 2.37
N GLY A 469 -6.63 -19.75 2.13
CA GLY A 469 -6.00 -19.30 0.89
C GLY A 469 -5.08 -18.10 1.10
N SER A 470 -4.52 -17.55 0.03
CA SER A 470 -3.62 -16.39 0.08
C SER A 470 -4.38 -15.07 0.06
N LEU A 471 -5.65 -15.05 -0.36
CA LEU A 471 -6.47 -13.83 -0.29
C LEU A 471 -7.07 -13.68 1.12
N SER A 472 -6.55 -12.73 1.89
CA SER A 472 -6.99 -12.46 3.28
C SER A 472 -7.78 -11.15 3.43
N SER A 473 -7.61 -10.21 2.49
CA SER A 473 -8.27 -8.90 2.49
C SER A 473 -8.77 -8.50 1.09
N LEU A 474 -9.83 -7.70 1.06
CA LEU A 474 -10.36 -7.03 -0.13
C LEU A 474 -9.84 -5.58 -0.17
N GLU A 475 -9.51 -5.10 -1.36
CA GLU A 475 -8.96 -3.77 -1.61
C GLU A 475 -9.78 -3.03 -2.67
N GLY A 476 -10.05 -1.75 -2.44
CA GLY A 476 -10.92 -0.98 -3.33
C GLY A 476 -10.36 -0.79 -4.74
N SER A 477 -9.04 -0.89 -4.90
CA SER A 477 -8.35 -0.78 -6.20
C SER A 477 -8.27 -2.11 -6.95
N LYS A 478 -8.67 -3.23 -6.32
CA LYS A 478 -8.58 -4.58 -6.88
C LYS A 478 -9.96 -5.12 -7.22
N GLY A 479 -10.04 -5.93 -8.28
CA GLY A 479 -11.27 -6.60 -8.70
C GLY A 479 -11.34 -8.04 -8.18
N TYR A 480 -12.55 -8.60 -8.08
CA TYR A 480 -12.74 -9.95 -7.55
C TYR A 480 -13.79 -10.75 -8.33
N TRP A 481 -13.49 -12.01 -8.60
CA TRP A 481 -14.47 -12.99 -9.03
C TRP A 481 -15.09 -13.67 -7.80
N PHE A 482 -16.37 -13.40 -7.56
CA PHE A 482 -17.16 -14.08 -6.55
C PHE A 482 -17.90 -15.25 -7.19
N LYS A 483 -17.55 -16.47 -6.78
CA LYS A 483 -18.23 -17.68 -7.22
C LYS A 483 -19.27 -18.08 -6.19
N VAL A 484 -20.54 -18.06 -6.58
CA VAL A 484 -21.65 -18.37 -5.69
C VAL A 484 -22.44 -19.59 -6.17
N ASN A 485 -22.88 -20.43 -5.23
CA ASN A 485 -23.64 -21.64 -5.52
C ASN A 485 -25.16 -21.43 -5.58
N GLU A 486 -25.62 -20.23 -5.27
CA GLU A 486 -26.98 -19.74 -5.54
C GLU A 486 -26.96 -18.23 -5.79
N ALA A 487 -28.04 -17.68 -6.33
CA ALA A 487 -28.15 -16.24 -6.48
C ALA A 487 -28.37 -15.60 -5.10
N ILE A 488 -27.57 -14.59 -4.78
CA ILE A 488 -27.57 -13.90 -3.49
C ILE A 488 -27.47 -12.39 -3.71
N ASP A 489 -28.06 -11.62 -2.80
CA ASP A 489 -27.92 -10.18 -2.77
C ASP A 489 -27.29 -9.79 -1.43
N PHE A 490 -26.27 -8.93 -1.44
CA PHE A 490 -25.61 -8.48 -0.21
C PHE A 490 -24.97 -7.10 -0.35
N ASN A 491 -24.74 -6.43 0.76
CA ASN A 491 -23.83 -5.28 0.85
C ASN A 491 -22.63 -5.71 1.70
N TYR A 492 -21.48 -5.14 1.42
CA TYR A 492 -20.32 -5.32 2.29
C TYR A 492 -20.60 -4.67 3.65
N ILE A 493 -20.07 -5.27 4.71
CA ILE A 493 -20.05 -4.63 6.02
C ILE A 493 -19.00 -3.52 5.95
N PRO A 494 -19.36 -2.26 6.24
CA PRO A 494 -18.39 -1.18 6.27
C PRO A 494 -17.24 -1.50 7.23
N PRO A 495 -15.98 -1.33 6.82
CA PRO A 495 -14.85 -1.60 7.68
C PRO A 495 -14.90 -0.66 8.90
N ALA A 496 -14.80 -1.23 10.11
CA ALA A 496 -14.76 -0.44 11.34
C ALA A 496 -13.45 0.37 11.48
N ASP A 497 -12.41 -0.01 10.74
CA ASP A 497 -11.12 0.66 10.62
C ASP A 497 -10.67 0.54 9.15
N LEU A 498 -10.55 1.65 8.42
CA LEU A 498 -9.95 1.67 7.08
C LEU A 498 -8.43 1.58 7.23
N ALA A 499 -7.85 0.40 7.02
CA ALA A 499 -6.40 0.29 6.99
C ALA A 499 -5.85 1.07 5.78
N ARG A 500 -5.02 2.09 6.04
CA ARG A 500 -4.24 2.79 5.02
C ARG A 500 -3.47 1.75 4.19
N VAL A 501 -3.46 1.95 2.87
CA VAL A 501 -2.70 1.15 1.90
C VAL A 501 -1.24 1.07 2.37
N SER A 502 -0.87 -0.07 2.95
CA SER A 502 0.51 -0.50 3.05
C SER A 502 0.75 -1.35 1.82
N SER A 503 1.42 -0.78 0.82
CA SER A 503 2.08 -1.53 -0.24
C SER A 503 3.24 -2.32 0.35
N ASN A 504 2.95 -3.31 1.19
CA ASN A 504 3.89 -4.35 1.55
C ASN A 504 3.42 -5.66 0.90
N ASP A 505 3.33 -5.65 -0.42
CA ASP A 505 3.44 -6.89 -1.19
C ASP A 505 4.93 -7.28 -1.27
N ASN A 506 5.54 -7.49 -0.09
CA ASN A 506 6.82 -8.18 0.05
C ASN A 506 6.57 -9.69 -0.04
N SER A 507 5.82 -10.13 -1.06
CA SER A 507 5.96 -11.50 -1.52
C SER A 507 7.36 -11.54 -2.14
N GLU A 508 8.32 -12.20 -1.49
CA GLU A 508 9.63 -12.47 -2.07
C GLU A 508 9.42 -13.26 -3.36
N TYR A 509 9.31 -12.57 -4.49
CA TYR A 509 9.24 -13.22 -5.77
C TYR A 509 10.56 -13.96 -6.01
N LEU A 510 10.49 -15.26 -6.23
CA LEU A 510 11.64 -15.99 -6.74
C LEU A 510 11.88 -15.52 -8.18
N GLU A 511 12.88 -14.67 -8.41
CA GLU A 511 13.25 -14.15 -9.74
C GLU A 511 13.39 -15.25 -10.81
N GLU A 512 13.76 -16.48 -10.41
CA GLU A 512 13.89 -17.63 -11.32
C GLU A 512 12.54 -18.23 -11.76
N TYR A 513 11.45 -17.98 -11.02
CA TYR A 513 10.13 -18.58 -11.20
C TYR A 513 9.03 -17.55 -11.42
N GLU A 514 9.32 -16.53 -12.22
CA GLU A 514 8.33 -15.55 -12.67
C GLU A 514 7.41 -16.12 -13.76
N TYR A 515 6.14 -15.74 -13.70
CA TYR A 515 5.14 -15.99 -14.72
C TYR A 515 4.27 -14.74 -14.84
N ASN A 516 3.67 -14.52 -16.01
CA ASN A 516 2.80 -13.36 -16.23
C ASN A 516 1.39 -13.70 -15.77
N GLN A 517 0.75 -12.73 -15.10
CA GLN A 517 -0.68 -12.83 -14.81
C GLN A 517 -1.47 -12.92 -16.11
N SER A 518 -2.51 -13.76 -16.11
CA SER A 518 -3.44 -13.90 -17.21
C SER A 518 -4.86 -13.52 -16.77
N THR A 519 -5.69 -13.09 -17.72
CA THR A 519 -7.13 -12.91 -17.46
C THR A 519 -7.86 -14.24 -17.20
N ARG A 520 -7.17 -15.37 -17.40
CA ARG A 520 -7.67 -16.72 -17.16
C ARG A 520 -6.81 -17.40 -16.10
N GLN A 521 -7.44 -17.91 -15.05
CA GLN A 521 -6.71 -18.44 -13.90
C GLN A 521 -7.51 -19.51 -13.17
N ALA A 522 -6.82 -20.45 -12.51
CA ALA A 522 -7.43 -21.44 -11.65
C ALA A 522 -6.56 -21.64 -10.40
N PHE A 523 -7.17 -22.13 -9.31
CA PHE A 523 -6.52 -22.28 -8.02
C PHE A 523 -6.69 -23.70 -7.49
N TYR A 524 -5.61 -24.24 -6.95
CA TYR A 524 -5.56 -25.57 -6.34
C TYR A 524 -5.20 -25.44 -4.87
N PHE A 525 -6.20 -25.56 -4.00
CA PHE A 525 -6.06 -25.56 -2.55
C PHE A 525 -5.54 -26.91 -2.10
N VAL A 526 -4.32 -26.95 -1.57
CA VAL A 526 -3.67 -28.20 -1.15
C VAL A 526 -3.72 -28.34 0.36
N GLU A 527 -4.44 -29.35 0.85
CA GLU A 527 -4.61 -29.59 2.29
C GLU A 527 -3.29 -30.06 2.94
N SER A 528 -2.53 -30.93 2.27
CA SER A 528 -1.24 -31.38 2.80
C SER A 528 -0.30 -31.95 1.74
N ILE A 529 1.01 -31.78 1.95
CA ILE A 529 2.07 -32.30 1.10
C ILE A 529 3.04 -33.10 1.98
N GLU A 530 3.45 -34.28 1.54
CA GLU A 530 4.45 -35.08 2.26
C GLU A 530 5.81 -34.40 2.22
N GLY A 531 6.44 -34.16 3.39
CA GLY A 531 7.83 -33.67 3.46
C GLY A 531 8.05 -32.24 2.97
N VAL A 532 6.97 -31.45 2.89
CA VAL A 532 7.04 -29.98 2.72
C VAL A 532 7.47 -29.32 4.03
N GLU A 533 8.26 -28.27 3.92
CA GLU A 533 8.72 -27.42 5.00
C GLU A 533 8.17 -26.00 4.80
N ASP A 534 8.04 -25.22 5.88
CA ASP A 534 7.63 -23.82 5.77
C ASP A 534 8.65 -23.04 4.94
N GLY A 535 8.17 -22.25 3.98
CA GLY A 535 9.01 -21.52 3.03
C GLY A 535 9.38 -22.29 1.76
N ASP A 536 9.05 -23.58 1.65
CA ASP A 536 9.09 -24.30 0.36
C ASP A 536 8.11 -23.66 -0.64
N TRP A 537 8.42 -23.74 -1.93
CA TRP A 537 7.58 -23.20 -3.00
C TRP A 537 6.91 -24.29 -3.79
N ILE A 538 5.63 -24.12 -4.12
CA ILE A 538 4.90 -25.00 -5.01
C ILE A 538 4.72 -24.32 -6.36
N LEU A 539 5.21 -24.99 -7.39
CA LEU A 539 5.26 -24.51 -8.76
C LEU A 539 4.26 -25.28 -9.63
N SER A 540 3.43 -24.55 -10.36
CA SER A 540 2.47 -25.07 -11.33
C SER A 540 3.04 -25.03 -12.74
N TYR A 541 2.99 -26.15 -13.44
CA TYR A 541 3.45 -26.26 -14.83
C TYR A 541 2.35 -26.78 -15.75
N ASN A 542 2.26 -26.20 -16.94
CA ASN A 542 1.66 -26.85 -18.10
C ASN A 542 2.78 -27.38 -18.99
N ASP A 543 2.92 -28.72 -19.08
CA ASP A 543 4.06 -29.40 -19.69
C ASP A 543 5.43 -28.94 -19.14
N ARG A 544 6.03 -27.91 -19.75
CA ARG A 544 7.34 -27.33 -19.40
C ARG A 544 7.28 -25.83 -19.10
N VAL A 545 6.10 -25.23 -19.27
CA VAL A 545 5.89 -23.80 -19.06
C VAL A 545 5.43 -23.62 -17.63
N LEU A 546 6.12 -22.76 -16.88
CA LEU A 546 5.69 -22.35 -15.55
C LEU A 546 4.45 -21.45 -15.73
N VAL A 547 3.37 -21.82 -15.04
CA VAL A 547 2.06 -21.14 -15.13
C VAL A 547 1.60 -20.63 -13.77
N GLY A 548 2.36 -20.85 -12.70
CA GLY A 548 2.00 -20.37 -11.38
C GLY A 548 3.01 -20.78 -10.33
N ALA A 549 3.04 -20.03 -9.24
CA ALA A 549 3.88 -20.33 -8.08
C ALA A 549 3.23 -19.79 -6.81
N ARG A 550 3.39 -20.51 -5.70
CA ARG A 550 3.00 -20.07 -4.37
C ARG A 550 3.99 -20.59 -3.34
N GLN A 551 4.39 -19.74 -2.39
CA GLN A 551 5.07 -20.23 -1.20
C GLN A 551 4.09 -21.00 -0.32
N TRP A 552 4.54 -22.14 0.20
CA TRP A 552 3.77 -22.95 1.12
C TRP A 552 3.62 -22.23 2.47
N ASN A 553 2.37 -21.96 2.86
CA ASN A 553 2.03 -21.32 4.14
C ASN A 553 1.18 -22.23 5.06
N GLY A 554 1.09 -23.51 4.72
CA GLY A 554 0.36 -24.52 5.48
C GLY A 554 -0.84 -25.10 4.73
N SER A 555 -1.67 -25.83 5.47
CA SER A 555 -2.84 -26.50 4.89
C SER A 555 -3.78 -25.52 4.21
N TYR A 556 -4.25 -25.90 3.03
CA TYR A 556 -5.09 -25.08 2.14
C TYR A 556 -4.37 -23.86 1.54
N THR A 557 -3.04 -23.92 1.39
CA THR A 557 -2.32 -23.02 0.47
C THR A 557 -2.95 -23.13 -0.93
N ASP A 558 -3.32 -22.00 -1.54
CA ASP A 558 -3.87 -21.89 -2.88
C ASP A 558 -2.75 -21.77 -3.92
N ILE A 559 -2.60 -22.79 -4.76
CA ILE A 559 -1.57 -22.76 -5.81
C ILE A 559 -2.23 -22.26 -7.10
N PRO A 560 -1.79 -21.11 -7.64
CA PRO A 560 -2.34 -20.60 -8.89
C PRO A 560 -1.85 -21.42 -10.08
N ALA A 561 -2.65 -21.44 -11.14
CA ALA A 561 -2.27 -21.93 -12.46
C ALA A 561 -2.96 -21.08 -13.53
N MET A 562 -2.18 -20.33 -14.28
CA MET A 562 -2.64 -19.41 -15.32
C MET A 562 -3.03 -20.15 -16.60
N GLY A 563 -4.03 -19.59 -17.29
CA GLY A 563 -4.57 -20.07 -18.55
C GLY A 563 -4.08 -19.27 -19.75
N TYR A 564 -4.27 -19.82 -20.94
CA TYR A 564 -3.98 -19.12 -22.19
C TYR A 564 -5.10 -18.13 -22.53
N ASP A 565 -4.81 -16.83 -22.49
CA ASP A 565 -5.75 -15.71 -22.73
C ASP A 565 -5.61 -15.05 -24.11
N ASP A 566 -5.12 -15.82 -25.09
CA ASP A 566 -4.85 -15.42 -26.46
C ASP A 566 -3.71 -14.38 -26.65
N GLU A 567 -2.96 -14.05 -25.60
CA GLU A 567 -1.78 -13.17 -25.68
C GLU A 567 -0.46 -13.92 -25.87
N LEU A 568 0.59 -13.21 -26.33
CA LEU A 568 1.90 -13.83 -26.54
C LEU A 568 2.57 -14.25 -25.21
N TYR A 569 2.37 -13.48 -24.14
CA TYR A 569 3.00 -13.75 -22.84
C TYR A 569 2.43 -15.00 -22.15
N SER A 570 1.20 -15.39 -22.47
CA SER A 570 0.54 -16.59 -21.93
C SER A 570 0.73 -17.82 -22.82
N ALA A 571 1.53 -17.72 -23.89
CA ALA A 571 1.73 -18.82 -24.83
C ALA A 571 2.26 -20.09 -24.13
N GLY A 572 1.47 -21.16 -24.19
CA GLY A 572 1.78 -22.44 -23.53
C GLY A 572 1.18 -22.60 -22.13
N TYR A 573 0.42 -21.61 -21.66
CA TYR A 573 -0.39 -21.71 -20.43
C TYR A 573 -1.54 -22.72 -20.61
N CYS A 574 -2.24 -23.01 -19.52
CA CYS A 574 -3.28 -24.04 -19.50
C CYS A 574 -4.46 -23.70 -20.42
N GLN A 575 -5.05 -24.72 -21.03
CA GLN A 575 -6.34 -24.67 -21.69
C GLN A 575 -7.35 -25.57 -20.95
N ASP A 576 -8.64 -25.32 -21.15
CA ASP A 576 -9.70 -26.09 -20.50
C ASP A 576 -9.52 -27.60 -20.77
N GLY A 577 -9.38 -28.38 -19.70
CA GLY A 577 -9.15 -29.82 -19.73
C GLY A 577 -7.68 -30.27 -19.59
N ASP A 578 -6.71 -29.36 -19.55
CA ASP A 578 -5.30 -29.68 -19.27
C ASP A 578 -5.13 -30.19 -17.83
N ILE A 579 -4.05 -30.92 -17.54
CA ILE A 579 -3.73 -31.38 -16.18
C ILE A 579 -2.47 -30.65 -15.72
N VAL A 580 -2.59 -29.86 -14.66
CA VAL A 580 -1.47 -29.12 -14.09
C VAL A 580 -0.49 -30.07 -13.41
N SER A 581 0.80 -29.93 -13.74
CA SER A 581 1.89 -30.62 -13.05
C SER A 581 2.40 -29.75 -11.92
N LEU A 582 2.35 -30.25 -10.68
CA LEU A 582 2.84 -29.55 -9.50
C LEU A 582 4.25 -30.02 -9.14
N LYS A 583 5.12 -29.11 -8.71
CA LYS A 583 6.46 -29.40 -8.21
C LYS A 583 6.72 -28.64 -6.91
N LEU A 584 7.49 -29.22 -6.01
CA LEU A 584 8.00 -28.54 -4.83
C LEU A 584 9.43 -28.10 -5.11
N PHE A 585 9.71 -26.82 -4.92
CA PHE A 585 11.04 -26.23 -4.93
C PHE A 585 11.43 -25.86 -3.50
N ARG A 586 12.62 -26.28 -3.08
CA ARG A 586 13.17 -26.00 -1.75
C ARG A 586 14.31 -24.99 -1.87
N PRO A 587 14.09 -23.71 -1.50
CA PRO A 587 15.13 -22.68 -1.61
C PRO A 587 16.41 -23.02 -0.82
N SER A 588 16.26 -23.66 0.35
CA SER A 588 17.39 -23.99 1.24
C SER A 588 18.40 -24.98 0.65
N THR A 589 17.98 -25.84 -0.29
CA THR A 589 18.85 -26.83 -0.94
C THR A 589 18.97 -26.64 -2.45
N GLY A 590 18.08 -25.85 -3.06
CA GLY A 590 17.94 -25.72 -4.51
C GLY A 590 17.30 -26.95 -5.17
N ASP A 591 16.73 -27.88 -4.40
CA ASP A 591 16.13 -29.09 -4.95
C ASP A 591 14.72 -28.84 -5.50
N ILE A 592 14.39 -29.53 -6.60
CA ILE A 592 13.05 -29.57 -7.18
C ILE A 592 12.55 -31.02 -7.17
N PHE A 593 11.36 -31.24 -6.61
CA PHE A 593 10.70 -32.53 -6.54
C PHE A 593 9.37 -32.49 -7.31
N ASP A 594 9.11 -33.47 -8.17
CA ASP A 594 7.77 -33.61 -8.75
C ASP A 594 6.77 -34.02 -7.66
N LEU A 595 5.58 -33.44 -7.66
CA LEU A 595 4.51 -33.79 -6.74
C LEU A 595 3.51 -34.72 -7.41
N ASN A 596 3.25 -35.87 -6.78
CA ASN A 596 2.26 -36.83 -7.25
C ASN A 596 1.00 -36.77 -6.38
N GLY A 597 -0.16 -36.63 -7.04
CA GLY A 597 -1.49 -36.81 -6.46
C GLY A 597 -2.30 -37.80 -7.29
N ASN A 598 -3.15 -38.61 -6.66
CA ASN A 598 -3.91 -39.64 -7.37
C ASN A 598 -5.02 -39.05 -8.28
N ASP A 599 -5.51 -37.84 -7.99
CA ASP A 599 -6.66 -37.22 -8.66
C ASP A 599 -6.53 -35.69 -8.75
N ILE A 600 -5.45 -35.16 -9.37
CA ILE A 600 -5.34 -33.71 -9.62
C ILE A 600 -6.43 -33.32 -10.64
N PRO A 601 -7.36 -32.39 -10.30
CA PRO A 601 -8.42 -31.98 -11.22
C PRO A 601 -7.89 -31.32 -12.49
N VAL A 602 -8.61 -31.47 -13.59
CA VAL A 602 -8.30 -30.75 -14.83
C VAL A 602 -8.45 -29.25 -14.62
N TRP A 603 -7.68 -28.48 -15.37
CA TRP A 603 -7.73 -27.04 -15.38
C TRP A 603 -8.99 -26.56 -16.11
N GLU A 604 -9.71 -25.64 -15.48
CA GLU A 604 -10.85 -24.91 -16.07
C GLU A 604 -10.76 -23.46 -15.60
N ASP A 605 -11.17 -22.52 -16.44
CA ASP A 605 -11.12 -21.10 -16.11
C ASP A 605 -11.93 -20.74 -14.85
N ASN A 606 -11.32 -19.93 -13.98
CA ASN A 606 -11.79 -19.58 -12.64
C ASN A 606 -12.16 -20.80 -11.76
N ALA A 607 -11.56 -21.97 -11.98
CA ALA A 607 -11.80 -23.13 -11.12
C ALA A 607 -11.14 -22.99 -9.74
N ILE A 608 -11.86 -23.44 -8.71
CA ILE A 608 -11.37 -23.61 -7.34
C ILE A 608 -11.37 -25.11 -7.07
N ASN A 609 -10.19 -25.68 -6.95
CA ASN A 609 -9.97 -27.12 -6.82
C ASN A 609 -9.38 -27.44 -5.45
N ILE A 610 -9.78 -28.56 -4.85
CA ILE A 610 -9.22 -29.04 -3.58
C ILE A 610 -8.43 -30.32 -3.84
N ILE A 611 -7.17 -30.34 -3.39
CA ILE A 611 -6.28 -31.50 -3.41
C ILE A 611 -5.96 -31.87 -1.96
N ASN A 612 -6.43 -33.04 -1.52
CA ASN A 612 -6.27 -33.45 -0.12
C ASN A 612 -4.82 -33.80 0.24
N TYR A 613 -4.08 -34.42 -0.69
CA TYR A 613 -2.74 -34.94 -0.40
C TYR A 613 -1.86 -35.05 -1.65
N LEU A 614 -0.63 -34.53 -1.54
CA LEU A 614 0.45 -34.72 -2.52
C LEU A 614 1.64 -35.43 -1.88
N THR A 615 2.38 -36.18 -2.70
CA THR A 615 3.59 -36.92 -2.28
C THR A 615 4.79 -36.53 -3.12
N LEU A 616 5.97 -36.50 -2.50
CA LEU A 616 7.22 -36.24 -3.21
C LEU A 616 7.61 -37.42 -4.10
N SER A 617 7.84 -37.13 -5.37
CA SER A 617 8.48 -38.05 -6.30
C SER A 617 9.98 -37.86 -6.23
N TYR A 618 10.69 -38.72 -5.50
CA TYR A 618 12.14 -38.73 -5.56
C TYR A 618 12.59 -39.32 -6.90
N PRO A 619 13.46 -38.64 -7.67
CA PRO A 619 14.11 -39.28 -8.80
C PRO A 619 14.80 -40.54 -8.28
N ASP A 620 14.62 -41.69 -8.95
CA ASP A 620 15.22 -42.97 -8.56
C ASP A 620 16.72 -42.79 -8.28
N ILE A 621 17.09 -42.60 -7.01
CA ILE A 621 18.48 -42.45 -6.60
C ILE A 621 19.07 -43.86 -6.72
N PRO A 622 20.08 -44.09 -7.58
CA PRO A 622 20.73 -45.39 -7.63
C PRO A 622 21.30 -45.68 -6.23
N GLY A 623 20.92 -46.81 -5.65
CA GLY A 623 21.11 -47.11 -4.22
C GLY A 623 22.56 -47.29 -3.73
N GLY A 624 23.57 -46.73 -4.41
CA GLY A 624 24.95 -46.74 -3.93
C GLY A 624 25.98 -46.09 -4.86
N PHE A 625 27.23 -46.07 -4.36
CA PHE A 625 28.44 -45.73 -5.10
C PHE A 625 28.75 -46.82 -6.14
N GLU A 626 28.45 -46.55 -7.41
CA GLU A 626 28.65 -47.52 -8.50
C GLU A 626 29.18 -46.87 -9.77
N LEU A 627 30.31 -47.37 -10.28
CA LEU A 627 30.75 -47.11 -11.65
C LEU A 627 29.93 -48.02 -12.59
N SER A 628 28.78 -47.50 -13.04
CA SER A 628 27.71 -48.21 -13.73
C SER A 628 28.05 -48.64 -15.17
N GLY A 629 29.13 -48.15 -15.75
CA GLY A 629 29.71 -48.74 -16.95
C GLY A 629 30.62 -47.82 -17.74
N ILE A 630 31.36 -48.43 -18.68
CA ILE A 630 32.20 -47.69 -19.63
C ILE A 630 31.87 -48.16 -21.04
N TYR A 631 31.29 -47.28 -21.86
CA TYR A 631 30.89 -47.61 -23.22
C TYR A 631 31.23 -46.50 -24.23
N PRO A 632 31.77 -46.87 -25.41
CA PRO A 632 32.24 -48.21 -25.79
C PRO A 632 33.47 -48.67 -24.98
N ASN A 633 33.67 -49.97 -24.79
CA ASN A 633 34.89 -50.55 -24.25
C ASN A 633 35.04 -52.00 -24.77
N PRO A 634 35.93 -52.29 -25.75
CA PRO A 634 37.00 -51.42 -26.25
C PRO A 634 36.53 -50.17 -27.01
N PHE A 635 37.35 -49.11 -27.07
CA PHE A 635 36.98 -47.80 -27.65
C PHE A 635 38.06 -47.22 -28.57
N ASN A 636 37.66 -46.27 -29.44
CA ASN A 636 38.52 -45.53 -30.35
C ASN A 636 37.94 -44.15 -30.74
N PRO A 637 38.61 -43.02 -30.44
CA PRO A 637 39.50 -42.77 -29.31
C PRO A 637 38.72 -42.37 -28.05
N SER A 638 37.38 -42.30 -28.08
CA SER A 638 36.55 -41.80 -26.98
C SER A 638 35.66 -42.86 -26.36
N THR A 639 35.43 -42.75 -25.05
CA THR A 639 34.48 -43.57 -24.29
C THR A 639 33.76 -42.72 -23.24
N THR A 640 32.58 -43.15 -22.83
CA THR A 640 31.81 -42.50 -21.75
C THR A 640 31.87 -43.39 -20.51
N ILE A 641 32.29 -42.81 -19.40
CA ILE A 641 32.35 -43.43 -18.08
C ILE A 641 31.13 -42.95 -17.29
N ASN A 642 30.23 -43.87 -16.95
CA ASN A 642 29.04 -43.60 -16.16
C ASN A 642 29.26 -44.06 -14.72
N PHE A 643 28.83 -43.25 -13.76
CA PHE A 643 28.82 -43.62 -12.35
C PHE A 643 27.67 -42.94 -11.61
N SER A 644 27.30 -43.49 -10.45
CA SER A 644 26.29 -42.92 -9.55
C SER A 644 26.83 -42.81 -8.13
N VAL A 645 26.32 -41.83 -7.41
CA VAL A 645 26.55 -41.63 -5.98
C VAL A 645 25.23 -41.40 -5.26
N SER A 646 25.11 -41.94 -4.05
CA SER A 646 23.88 -41.95 -3.25
C SER A 646 23.87 -40.89 -2.14
N GLU A 647 25.00 -40.23 -1.87
CA GLU A 647 25.16 -39.15 -0.89
C GLU A 647 26.24 -38.17 -1.41
N SER A 648 26.22 -36.93 -0.95
CA SER A 648 27.25 -35.93 -1.31
C SER A 648 28.64 -36.40 -0.86
N MET A 649 29.60 -36.44 -1.76
CA MET A 649 30.97 -36.86 -1.44
C MET A 649 32.02 -36.26 -2.39
N ASP A 650 33.23 -36.06 -1.87
CA ASP A 650 34.41 -35.73 -2.68
C ASP A 650 34.78 -36.93 -3.57
N LEU A 651 34.76 -36.71 -4.88
CA LEU A 651 35.00 -37.73 -5.89
C LEU A 651 36.21 -37.40 -6.76
N LYS A 652 37.07 -38.40 -6.87
CA LYS A 652 38.21 -38.40 -7.78
C LYS A 652 38.09 -39.52 -8.81
N LEU A 653 38.04 -39.17 -10.10
CA LEU A 653 38.13 -40.11 -11.22
C LEU A 653 39.45 -39.94 -11.94
N VAL A 654 40.33 -40.95 -11.86
CA VAL A 654 41.68 -40.92 -12.45
C VAL A 654 41.88 -42.11 -13.37
N ILE A 655 42.51 -41.87 -14.52
CA ILE A 655 42.95 -42.89 -15.46
C ILE A 655 44.41 -43.25 -15.19
N TYR A 656 44.69 -44.54 -15.11
CA TYR A 656 46.02 -45.11 -14.91
C TYR A 656 46.45 -46.00 -16.08
N ASP A 657 47.75 -46.04 -16.37
CA ASP A 657 48.35 -46.99 -17.31
C ASP A 657 48.67 -48.36 -16.66
N MET A 658 49.18 -49.32 -17.44
CA MET A 658 49.55 -50.65 -16.92
C MET A 658 50.74 -50.63 -15.93
N GLN A 659 51.47 -49.52 -15.80
CA GLN A 659 52.52 -49.34 -14.80
C GLN A 659 51.98 -48.70 -13.52
N GLY A 660 50.68 -48.40 -13.45
CA GLY A 660 50.06 -47.74 -12.31
C GLY A 660 50.34 -46.24 -12.25
N ARG A 661 50.82 -45.62 -13.34
CA ARG A 661 51.02 -44.17 -13.40
C ARG A 661 49.69 -43.50 -13.74
N ALA A 662 49.31 -42.47 -12.98
CA ALA A 662 48.19 -41.61 -13.31
C ALA A 662 48.51 -40.86 -14.62
N VAL A 663 47.69 -41.07 -15.64
CA VAL A 663 47.89 -40.47 -16.96
C VAL A 663 46.94 -39.30 -17.22
N GLN A 664 45.79 -39.26 -16.54
CA GLN A 664 44.83 -38.16 -16.62
C GLN A 664 43.84 -38.22 -15.45
N THR A 665 43.58 -37.08 -14.81
CA THR A 665 42.44 -36.90 -13.90
C THR A 665 41.27 -36.36 -14.71
N LEU A 666 40.10 -37.00 -14.59
CA LEU A 666 38.88 -36.61 -15.31
C LEU A 666 37.85 -35.91 -14.42
N LEU A 667 37.94 -36.13 -13.11
CA LEU A 667 37.10 -35.52 -12.08
C LEU A 667 37.90 -35.44 -10.78
N ASP A 668 37.79 -34.33 -10.07
CA ASP A 668 38.38 -34.10 -8.75
C ASP A 668 37.57 -32.98 -8.08
N LYS A 669 36.38 -33.31 -7.58
CA LYS A 669 35.43 -32.35 -7.00
C LYS A 669 34.38 -33.03 -6.13
N ASP A 670 33.74 -32.25 -5.27
CA ASP A 670 32.50 -32.63 -4.60
C ASP A 670 31.36 -32.85 -5.60
N CYS A 671 30.61 -33.93 -5.38
CA CYS A 671 29.49 -34.33 -6.20
C CYS A 671 28.28 -34.66 -5.33
N SER A 672 27.14 -34.01 -5.61
CA SER A 672 25.84 -34.28 -4.98
C SER A 672 25.29 -35.66 -5.41
N PRO A 673 24.29 -36.21 -4.71
CA PRO A 673 23.66 -37.48 -5.07
C PRO A 673 23.13 -37.45 -6.52
N GLY A 674 23.36 -38.50 -7.30
CA GLY A 674 22.92 -38.54 -8.69
C GLY A 674 23.73 -39.46 -9.58
N SER A 675 23.41 -39.44 -10.88
CA SER A 675 24.14 -40.15 -11.94
C SER A 675 24.94 -39.18 -12.80
N TYR A 676 26.17 -39.56 -13.11
CA TYR A 676 27.15 -38.73 -13.80
C TYR A 676 27.71 -39.46 -15.03
N ASN A 677 27.98 -38.71 -16.09
CA ASN A 677 28.61 -39.21 -17.32
C ASN A 677 29.85 -38.38 -17.69
N ILE A 678 31.01 -39.02 -17.78
CA ILE A 678 32.27 -38.34 -18.14
C ILE A 678 32.82 -38.92 -19.43
N ASN A 679 33.00 -38.06 -20.43
CA ASN A 679 33.63 -38.46 -21.68
C ASN A 679 35.17 -38.40 -21.54
N TRP A 680 35.83 -39.52 -21.84
CA TRP A 680 37.28 -39.56 -21.95
C TRP A 680 37.71 -39.68 -23.40
N ASN A 681 38.39 -38.65 -23.92
CA ASN A 681 39.01 -38.65 -25.24
C ASN A 681 40.49 -39.00 -25.15
N ALA A 682 40.84 -40.23 -25.54
CA ALA A 682 42.19 -40.77 -25.40
C ALA A 682 43.07 -40.59 -26.67
N ASN A 683 42.80 -39.58 -27.51
CA ASN A 683 43.52 -39.36 -28.77
C ASN A 683 45.06 -39.30 -28.62
N GLY A 684 45.54 -38.69 -27.53
CA GLY A 684 46.97 -38.55 -27.22
C GLY A 684 47.66 -39.80 -26.66
N PHE A 685 46.92 -40.87 -26.35
CA PHE A 685 47.45 -42.05 -25.66
C PHE A 685 47.69 -43.24 -26.61
N ALA A 686 48.57 -44.17 -26.23
CA ALA A 686 48.88 -45.35 -27.04
C ALA A 686 47.79 -46.42 -26.90
N SER A 687 47.54 -47.22 -27.94
CA SER A 687 46.61 -48.36 -27.82
C SER A 687 47.08 -49.32 -26.73
N GLY A 688 46.18 -49.78 -25.89
CA GLY A 688 46.54 -50.57 -24.72
C GLY A 688 45.45 -50.64 -23.65
N VAL A 689 45.82 -51.23 -22.52
CA VAL A 689 44.96 -51.35 -21.34
C VAL A 689 45.20 -50.17 -20.41
N TYR A 690 44.10 -49.58 -19.95
CA TYR A 690 44.06 -48.52 -18.94
C TYR A 690 43.13 -48.93 -17.80
N PHE A 691 43.19 -48.20 -16.69
CA PHE A 691 42.29 -48.40 -15.55
C PHE A 691 41.68 -47.06 -15.13
N ALA A 692 40.35 -46.96 -15.10
CA ALA A 692 39.63 -45.86 -14.48
C ALA A 692 39.41 -46.22 -13.01
N LYS A 693 39.87 -45.36 -12.11
CA LYS A 693 39.63 -45.49 -10.67
C LYS A 693 38.76 -44.32 -10.24
N LEU A 694 37.57 -44.64 -9.74
CA LEU A 694 36.69 -43.72 -9.03
C LEU A 694 36.90 -43.94 -7.53
N SER A 695 37.22 -42.88 -6.79
CA SER A 695 37.46 -42.96 -5.35
C SER A 695 36.80 -41.80 -4.61
N SER A 696 36.31 -42.10 -3.41
CA SER A 696 35.92 -41.16 -2.36
C SER A 696 36.64 -41.53 -1.05
N VAL A 697 36.36 -40.80 0.04
CA VAL A 697 36.91 -41.08 1.37
C VAL A 697 36.64 -42.52 1.84
N LYS A 698 35.45 -43.07 1.52
CA LYS A 698 34.99 -44.38 2.02
C LYS A 698 34.96 -45.47 0.96
N HIS A 699 34.98 -45.12 -0.33
CA HIS A 699 34.74 -46.07 -1.42
C HIS A 699 35.78 -45.96 -2.53
N GLU A 700 36.13 -47.10 -3.13
CA GLU A 700 37.01 -47.16 -4.29
C GLU A 700 36.52 -48.23 -5.27
N GLN A 701 36.42 -47.87 -6.55
CA GLN A 701 36.11 -48.80 -7.64
C GLN A 701 37.05 -48.59 -8.81
N VAL A 702 37.49 -49.69 -9.43
CA VAL A 702 38.42 -49.67 -10.55
C VAL A 702 37.88 -50.48 -11.71
N TYR A 703 37.85 -49.88 -12.91
CA TYR A 703 37.43 -50.53 -14.14
C TYR A 703 38.53 -50.54 -15.20
N LYS A 704 38.62 -51.67 -15.90
CA LYS A 704 39.57 -51.86 -16.99
C LYS A 704 39.03 -51.27 -18.30
N LEU A 705 39.82 -50.43 -18.94
CA LEU A 705 39.61 -49.80 -20.23
C LEU A 705 40.50 -50.45 -21.30
N MET A 706 40.01 -50.56 -22.53
CA MET A 706 40.79 -51.03 -23.68
C MET A 706 40.71 -50.02 -24.84
N LEU A 707 41.78 -49.28 -25.05
CA LEU A 707 41.92 -48.37 -26.19
C LEU A 707 42.48 -49.14 -27.40
N ILE A 708 41.74 -49.13 -28.52
CA ILE A 708 42.16 -49.72 -29.78
C ILE A 708 42.21 -48.59 -30.81
N LYS A 709 43.35 -48.38 -31.49
CA LYS A 709 43.45 -47.42 -32.60
C LYS A 709 43.29 -48.11 -33.93
#